data_AF-A0A378MGZ4-F1
#
_entry.id   AF-A0A378MGZ4-F1
#
_cell.length_a   1.000
_cell.length_b   1.000
_cell.length_c   1.000
_cell.angle_alpha   90.00
_cell.angle_beta   90.00
_cell.angle_gamma   90.00
#
_symmetry.space_group_name_H-M   'P 1'
#
loop_
_entity.id
_entity.type
_entity.pdbx_description
1 polymer ?
#
loop_
_entity_poly.entity_id
_entity_poly.type
_entity_poly.pdbx_seq_one_letter_code
_entity_poly.pdbx_strand_id
1 'polypeptide(L)'
;MRKNIFISILICTIIFITVAPHITFAQTTDQPASTKATAEESIDTWMPDKVLQKAVAAKLGITDVNTLTKADMKRVTALAFAESDQNLSSLEGLQYADNLYYLYIPKSNISDISALTNLTKMSILYLMNSKIHDLTPLEKLTNMTNLHLDANPIADYSPILSLTKLTEFGSRHSNLKDVSFLKNATELRTIYLWGNDISDVSFLENMNQLQSLELSYNKLENGALNTIATRTTLQTLSLSGNQLSVVTPLESLHNLTNLTIYGNHIADISPIQSLPLTTLNGGNQTISLDKIAVKGTEYLQKSPIRGLTNNPSQIAPYPENESTGTMEENAINWTDLSDEGTFLSYWNETYNDPNKTFSGQLVLPYERATGEDVTVRYLNKDGEPIADSVTLNGKIGDPYTSEAKSIDGWELTETPDNAKGTFSDSAQTVSYIYEKTDAQPVTVRYLDKDGNGLAKDTILTGKIGEKYTCEPKSIDGWELAETPDNAKGTFSDSAQTVTYVYEKTTAQPVTVRYLDKDGNELAKDTILTGKIGEEYTSEPKSIDGWELTETPDNAKGTFSDSAQVVHYVYKKTTSGPDDPKKDTVPKKQKPANKKQTSPKTNTHTSWHLIIDPKSDITKSVSKLPTTGDKLLDTVLYSFGGLLLIIIAFLLFKKRRKK
;
A
#
# COMPACT_ATOMS: atom_id res chain seq x y z
N MET A 1 16.68 -5.06 -43.13
CA MET A 1 17.69 -4.94 -44.22
C MET A 1 18.55 -3.71 -43.94
N ARG A 2 19.76 -3.58 -44.53
CA ARG A 2 20.59 -2.36 -44.43
C ARG A 2 20.65 -1.67 -45.80
N LYS A 3 20.19 -0.42 -45.91
CA LYS A 3 20.66 0.65 -46.80
C LYS A 3 19.80 1.92 -46.65
N ASN A 4 20.34 3.04 -47.10
CA ASN A 4 19.75 4.38 -47.21
C ASN A 4 19.57 5.15 -45.89
N ILE A 5 20.46 6.12 -45.63
CA ILE A 5 20.24 7.57 -45.82
C ILE A 5 21.60 8.25 -45.58
N PHE A 6 22.19 8.84 -46.62
CA PHE A 6 23.24 9.88 -46.58
C PHE A 6 23.56 10.29 -48.02
N ILE A 7 22.91 11.34 -48.52
CA ILE A 7 23.26 12.05 -49.74
C ILE A 7 23.03 13.54 -49.49
N SER A 8 24.09 14.34 -49.56
CA SER A 8 24.00 15.75 -49.96
C SER A 8 25.39 16.27 -50.35
N ILE A 9 25.43 17.26 -51.24
CA ILE A 9 26.62 18.04 -51.65
C ILE A 9 27.76 17.23 -52.32
N LEU A 10 27.64 17.01 -53.64
CA LEU A 10 28.79 16.86 -54.55
C LEU A 10 28.43 17.35 -55.97
N ILE A 11 28.62 18.64 -56.25
CA ILE A 11 28.57 19.19 -57.61
C ILE A 11 29.63 20.29 -57.76
N CYS A 12 30.64 20.07 -58.62
CA CYS A 12 31.24 21.14 -59.43
C CYS A 12 32.09 20.57 -60.60
N THR A 13 31.44 20.46 -61.76
CA THR A 13 31.99 20.60 -63.14
C THR A 13 33.45 20.19 -63.46
N ILE A 14 33.57 19.21 -64.37
CA ILE A 14 34.73 18.99 -65.27
C ILE A 14 34.26 19.21 -66.72
N ILE A 15 35.11 19.77 -67.59
CA ILE A 15 35.09 19.97 -69.07
C ILE A 15 35.84 21.31 -69.33
N PHE A 16 36.81 21.50 -70.25
CA PHE A 16 37.05 20.97 -71.62
C PHE A 16 38.54 21.15 -72.04
N ILE A 17 39.00 20.48 -73.12
CA ILE A 17 40.01 20.96 -74.13
C ILE A 17 41.51 21.10 -73.67
N THR A 18 42.58 20.72 -74.40
CA THR A 18 42.79 20.25 -75.81
C THR A 18 43.95 19.21 -75.97
N VAL A 19 44.22 18.81 -77.22
CA VAL A 19 45.26 17.86 -77.71
C VAL A 19 46.66 18.49 -77.82
N ALA A 20 47.70 17.66 -77.89
CA ALA A 20 49.14 18.00 -78.01
C ALA A 20 49.57 18.56 -79.39
N PRO A 21 50.86 18.92 -79.58
CA PRO A 21 51.84 17.88 -79.93
C PRO A 21 53.17 17.93 -79.14
N HIS A 22 53.88 16.79 -79.12
CA HIS A 22 55.30 16.76 -78.76
C HIS A 22 56.15 17.37 -79.88
N ILE A 23 57.17 18.16 -79.51
CA ILE A 23 58.34 18.40 -80.37
C ILE A 23 59.57 17.89 -79.60
N THR A 24 60.13 16.79 -80.08
CA THR A 24 61.39 16.23 -79.57
C THR A 24 62.55 16.80 -80.36
N PHE A 25 63.45 17.52 -79.69
CA PHE A 25 64.84 17.67 -80.12
C PHE A 25 65.74 17.03 -79.06
N ALA A 26 66.79 16.36 -79.52
CA ALA A 26 67.69 15.58 -78.67
C ALA A 26 69.13 16.02 -78.87
N GLN A 27 69.93 15.83 -77.81
CA GLN A 27 71.37 16.09 -77.75
C GLN A 27 71.76 17.59 -77.82
N THR A 28 72.88 18.03 -77.25
CA THR A 28 74.04 17.25 -76.76
C THR A 28 74.49 17.68 -75.36
N THR A 29 75.32 16.85 -74.74
CA THR A 29 75.99 17.09 -73.46
C THR A 29 76.80 18.37 -73.41
N ASP A 30 76.70 19.10 -72.29
CA ASP A 30 77.90 19.50 -71.55
C ASP A 30 77.58 19.61 -70.04
N GLN A 31 78.55 19.31 -69.17
CA GLN A 31 78.35 19.25 -67.71
C GLN A 31 79.62 19.71 -66.98
N PRO A 32 79.72 21.00 -66.59
CA PRO A 32 80.76 21.47 -65.68
C PRO A 32 80.44 21.01 -64.25
N ALA A 33 81.43 20.44 -63.58
CA ALA A 33 81.23 19.65 -62.37
C ALA A 33 80.93 20.46 -61.10
N SER A 34 80.12 19.85 -60.24
CA SER A 34 80.23 19.89 -58.77
C SER A 34 80.46 21.26 -58.10
N THR A 35 79.37 22.00 -57.87
CA THR A 35 79.20 22.66 -56.57
C THR A 35 78.62 21.64 -55.57
N LYS A 36 78.93 21.80 -54.28
CA LYS A 36 78.51 20.85 -53.23
C LYS A 36 77.00 20.58 -53.29
N ALA A 37 76.63 19.31 -53.44
CA ALA A 37 75.30 18.86 -53.07
C ALA A 37 75.10 19.12 -51.56
N THR A 38 74.29 20.11 -51.22
CA THR A 38 73.58 20.13 -49.95
C THR A 38 72.75 18.86 -49.90
N ALA A 39 72.97 17.99 -48.91
CA ALA A 39 72.12 16.84 -48.70
C ALA A 39 70.68 17.35 -48.51
N GLU A 40 69.78 16.94 -49.39
CA GLU A 40 68.39 17.40 -49.35
C GLU A 40 67.74 16.94 -48.05
N GLU A 41 67.01 17.84 -47.40
CA GLU A 41 66.43 17.60 -46.09
C GLU A 41 65.33 16.54 -46.22
N SER A 42 65.65 15.30 -45.79
CA SER A 42 64.74 14.16 -45.90
C SER A 42 63.36 14.53 -45.36
N ILE A 43 62.32 14.23 -46.14
CA ILE A 43 60.92 14.50 -45.81
C ILE A 43 60.50 13.97 -44.43
N ASP A 44 61.11 12.88 -43.97
CA ASP A 44 60.86 12.28 -42.66
C ASP A 44 61.31 13.17 -41.49
N THR A 45 62.10 14.22 -41.76
CA THR A 45 62.59 15.21 -40.78
C THR A 45 61.57 16.31 -40.50
N TRP A 46 60.78 16.70 -41.51
CA TRP A 46 59.88 17.87 -41.45
C TRP A 46 58.41 17.58 -41.76
N MET A 47 58.11 16.37 -42.26
CA MET A 47 56.75 15.84 -42.40
C MET A 47 56.79 14.33 -42.11
N PRO A 48 57.00 13.90 -40.85
CA PRO A 48 57.30 12.51 -40.50
C PRO A 48 56.15 11.52 -40.75
N ASP A 49 54.90 11.98 -40.82
CA ASP A 49 53.74 11.11 -40.95
C ASP A 49 53.57 10.58 -42.39
N LYS A 50 53.72 9.27 -42.57
CA LYS A 50 53.65 8.58 -43.87
C LYS A 50 52.25 8.58 -44.51
N VAL A 51 51.19 8.88 -43.77
CA VAL A 51 49.83 9.09 -44.31
C VAL A 51 49.72 10.51 -44.85
N LEU A 52 50.20 11.50 -44.08
CA LEU A 52 50.26 12.90 -44.48
C LEU A 52 51.12 13.11 -45.75
N GLN A 53 52.32 12.52 -45.81
CA GLN A 53 53.19 12.55 -46.99
C GLN A 53 52.46 12.10 -48.27
N LYS A 54 51.72 10.99 -48.19
CA LYS A 54 50.97 10.42 -49.33
C LYS A 54 49.78 11.28 -49.72
N ALA A 55 49.03 11.81 -48.75
CA ALA A 55 47.91 12.70 -49.00
C ALA A 55 48.36 14.00 -49.71
N VAL A 56 49.47 14.59 -49.25
CA VAL A 56 50.10 15.76 -49.89
C VAL A 56 50.61 15.44 -51.29
N ALA A 57 51.37 14.35 -51.46
CA ALA A 57 51.90 13.95 -52.77
C ALA A 57 50.77 13.72 -53.79
N ALA A 58 49.74 12.96 -53.42
CA ALA A 58 48.56 12.73 -54.25
C ALA A 58 47.80 14.03 -54.57
N LYS A 59 47.65 14.94 -53.59
CA LYS A 59 47.01 16.25 -53.80
C LYS A 59 47.75 17.14 -54.79
N LEU A 60 49.08 17.01 -54.87
CA LEU A 60 49.95 17.84 -55.72
C LEU A 60 50.33 17.19 -57.06
N GLY A 61 49.92 15.95 -57.30
CA GLY A 61 50.25 15.19 -58.51
C GLY A 61 51.68 14.61 -58.52
N ILE A 62 52.27 14.41 -57.35
CA ILE A 62 53.66 13.96 -57.18
C ILE A 62 53.67 12.45 -56.87
N THR A 63 54.44 11.68 -57.64
CA THR A 63 54.49 10.21 -57.54
C THR A 63 55.47 9.71 -56.48
N ASP A 64 56.63 10.35 -56.37
CA ASP A 64 57.64 10.02 -55.35
C ASP A 64 57.58 11.04 -54.21
N VAL A 65 57.14 10.60 -53.02
CA VAL A 65 57.05 11.43 -51.82
C VAL A 65 58.38 12.09 -51.45
N ASN A 66 59.53 11.47 -51.78
CA ASN A 66 60.84 12.02 -51.44
C ASN A 66 61.18 13.30 -52.23
N THR A 67 60.44 13.60 -53.30
CA THR A 67 60.61 14.83 -54.11
C THR A 67 59.77 16.02 -53.64
N LEU A 68 58.91 15.84 -52.61
CA LEU A 68 58.17 16.94 -52.02
C LEU A 68 59.10 17.91 -51.29
N THR A 69 58.87 19.21 -51.47
CA THR A 69 59.60 20.27 -50.76
C THR A 69 58.69 21.09 -49.85
N LYS A 70 59.28 21.82 -48.89
CA LYS A 70 58.57 22.85 -48.11
C LYS A 70 57.99 23.98 -48.97
N ALA A 71 58.48 24.16 -50.21
CA ALA A 71 57.91 25.11 -51.16
C ALA A 71 56.64 24.57 -51.84
N ASP A 72 56.59 23.27 -52.12
CA ASP A 72 55.40 22.60 -52.67
C ASP A 72 54.19 22.67 -51.73
N MET A 73 54.42 22.68 -50.42
CA MET A 73 53.36 22.85 -49.42
C MET A 73 52.52 24.12 -49.66
N LYS A 74 53.09 25.19 -50.22
CA LYS A 74 52.35 26.41 -50.57
C LYS A 74 51.31 26.20 -51.69
N ARG A 75 51.39 25.11 -52.46
CA ARG A 75 50.37 24.69 -53.45
C ARG A 75 49.21 23.91 -52.81
N VAL A 76 49.35 23.44 -51.57
CA VAL A 76 48.31 22.68 -50.86
C VAL A 76 47.24 23.63 -50.34
N THR A 77 46.07 23.62 -50.97
CA THR A 77 44.93 24.47 -50.60
C THR A 77 43.83 23.74 -49.81
N ALA A 78 43.67 22.44 -50.02
CA ALA A 78 42.64 21.64 -49.37
C ALA A 78 43.08 20.17 -49.24
N LEU A 79 42.98 19.59 -48.04
CA LEU A 79 43.23 18.17 -47.78
C LEU A 79 42.00 17.49 -47.18
N ALA A 80 41.74 16.26 -47.60
CA ALA A 80 40.67 15.42 -47.09
C ALA A 80 41.20 13.99 -46.92
N PHE A 81 40.92 13.38 -45.77
CA PHE A 81 41.29 12.01 -45.44
C PHE A 81 40.04 11.14 -45.35
N ALA A 82 40.15 9.87 -45.69
CA ALA A 82 39.07 8.90 -45.60
C ALA A 82 39.03 8.22 -44.23
N GLU A 83 37.90 7.61 -43.86
CA GLU A 83 37.78 6.80 -42.62
C GLU A 83 38.73 5.60 -42.59
N SER A 84 39.36 5.22 -43.70
CA SER A 84 40.44 4.23 -43.76
C SER A 84 41.75 4.72 -43.14
N ASP A 85 41.97 6.03 -43.07
CA ASP A 85 43.30 6.63 -42.92
C ASP A 85 43.68 6.83 -41.43
N GLN A 86 43.14 5.94 -40.58
CA GLN A 86 43.13 6.03 -39.11
C GLN A 86 44.52 6.04 -38.46
N ASN A 87 45.57 5.76 -39.23
CA ASN A 87 46.96 5.79 -38.80
C ASN A 87 47.59 7.19 -38.88
N LEU A 88 46.90 8.19 -39.43
CA LEU A 88 47.34 9.59 -39.34
C LEU A 88 47.50 9.99 -37.86
N SER A 89 48.69 10.44 -37.51
CA SER A 89 49.17 10.55 -36.13
C SER A 89 49.80 11.91 -35.81
N SER A 90 50.33 12.62 -36.81
CA SER A 90 50.87 13.97 -36.68
C SER A 90 50.45 14.85 -37.86
N LEU A 91 50.33 16.15 -37.60
CA LEU A 91 50.14 17.21 -38.60
C LEU A 91 51.44 17.96 -38.93
N GLU A 92 52.57 17.58 -38.32
CA GLU A 92 53.88 18.16 -38.58
C GLU A 92 54.20 18.10 -40.09
N GLY A 93 54.57 19.25 -40.65
CA GLY A 93 54.69 19.52 -42.08
C GLY A 93 53.60 20.45 -42.62
N LEU A 94 52.41 20.51 -42.00
CA LEU A 94 51.33 21.41 -42.45
C LEU A 94 51.61 22.89 -42.16
N GLN A 95 52.53 23.24 -41.26
CA GLN A 95 52.88 24.63 -40.98
C GLN A 95 53.52 25.38 -42.16
N TYR A 96 53.91 24.66 -43.23
CA TYR A 96 54.40 25.23 -44.49
C TYR A 96 53.29 25.42 -45.54
N ALA A 97 52.04 25.03 -45.24
CA ALA A 97 50.91 25.06 -46.15
C ALA A 97 50.11 26.38 -46.06
N ASP A 98 50.77 27.53 -46.29
CA ASP A 98 50.24 28.90 -46.15
C ASP A 98 48.87 29.18 -46.83
N ASN A 99 48.47 28.32 -47.78
CA ASN A 99 47.24 28.45 -48.57
C ASN A 99 46.16 27.42 -48.23
N LEU A 100 46.35 26.60 -47.19
CA LEU A 100 45.37 25.63 -46.72
C LEU A 100 44.15 26.34 -46.13
N TYR A 101 42.99 26.20 -46.79
CA TYR A 101 41.71 26.77 -46.35
C TYR A 101 40.71 25.71 -45.87
N TYR A 102 40.93 24.44 -46.25
CA TYR A 102 40.07 23.30 -45.95
C TYR A 102 40.89 22.11 -45.46
N LEU A 103 40.55 21.57 -44.29
CA LEU A 103 41.11 20.33 -43.76
C LEU A 103 40.00 19.44 -43.20
N TYR A 104 39.87 18.23 -43.74
CA TYR A 104 38.89 17.22 -43.30
C TYR A 104 39.59 15.93 -42.85
N ILE A 105 39.51 15.66 -41.55
CA ILE A 105 40.01 14.46 -40.89
C ILE A 105 38.83 13.84 -40.10
N PRO A 106 38.23 12.74 -40.58
CA PRO A 106 37.04 12.15 -39.95
C PRO A 106 37.35 11.28 -38.74
N LYS A 107 38.59 10.78 -38.65
CA LYS A 107 39.12 9.97 -37.56
C LYS A 107 40.64 9.93 -37.63
N SER A 108 41.33 10.07 -36.51
CA SER A 108 42.79 9.97 -36.47
C SER A 108 43.33 9.54 -35.10
N ASN A 109 44.66 9.51 -34.97
CA ASN A 109 45.35 9.41 -33.70
C ASN A 109 45.99 10.75 -33.25
N ILE A 110 45.73 11.86 -33.96
CA ILE A 110 46.30 13.18 -33.68
C ILE A 110 45.82 13.68 -32.31
N SER A 111 46.77 14.17 -31.50
CA SER A 111 46.52 14.93 -30.28
C SER A 111 47.10 16.35 -30.31
N ASP A 112 48.20 16.57 -31.04
CA ASP A 112 48.82 17.87 -31.25
C ASP A 112 48.39 18.47 -32.60
N ILE A 113 47.91 19.71 -32.57
CA ILE A 113 47.51 20.49 -33.75
C ILE A 113 48.32 21.79 -33.92
N SER A 114 49.46 21.90 -33.23
CA SER A 114 50.39 23.05 -33.26
C SER A 114 50.76 23.51 -34.68
N ALA A 115 50.90 22.58 -35.63
CA ALA A 115 51.17 22.87 -37.04
C ALA A 115 50.12 23.77 -37.72
N LEU A 116 48.90 23.91 -37.15
CA LEU A 116 47.84 24.77 -37.69
C LEU A 116 47.97 26.25 -37.27
N THR A 117 48.78 26.57 -36.25
CA THR A 117 48.79 27.87 -35.53
C THR A 117 48.83 29.13 -36.42
N ASN A 118 49.52 29.08 -37.55
CA ASN A 118 49.72 30.24 -38.43
C ASN A 118 48.95 30.15 -39.76
N LEU A 119 48.11 29.12 -39.96
CA LEU A 119 47.39 28.88 -41.21
C LEU A 119 46.14 29.77 -41.32
N THR A 120 46.30 31.09 -41.24
CA THR A 120 45.23 32.09 -41.10
C THR A 120 44.24 32.18 -42.29
N LYS A 121 44.45 31.39 -43.35
CA LYS A 121 43.49 31.18 -44.45
C LYS A 121 42.53 30.01 -44.19
N MET A 122 42.70 29.26 -43.11
CA MET A 122 41.78 28.20 -42.69
C MET A 122 40.36 28.78 -42.54
N SER A 123 39.43 28.18 -43.28
CA SER A 123 38.00 28.53 -43.28
C SER A 123 37.15 27.35 -42.82
N ILE A 124 37.55 26.12 -43.16
CA ILE A 124 36.75 24.92 -42.95
C ILE A 124 37.64 23.85 -42.32
N LEU A 125 37.32 23.45 -41.09
CA LEU A 125 38.13 22.51 -40.30
C LEU A 125 37.25 21.43 -39.66
N TYR A 126 37.38 20.18 -40.11
CA TYR A 126 36.81 19.00 -39.47
C TYR A 126 37.94 18.14 -38.89
N LEU A 127 38.02 18.05 -37.57
CA LEU A 127 39.00 17.26 -36.81
C LEU A 127 38.25 16.32 -35.86
N MET A 128 37.58 15.32 -36.42
CA MET A 128 36.65 14.46 -35.68
C MET A 128 37.35 13.19 -35.14
N ASN A 129 36.80 12.60 -34.09
CA ASN A 129 37.16 11.27 -33.57
C ASN A 129 38.68 11.07 -33.44
N SER A 130 39.29 11.95 -32.67
CA SER A 130 40.74 12.10 -32.51
C SER A 130 41.09 12.30 -31.01
N LYS A 131 42.30 12.76 -30.67
CA LYS A 131 42.80 12.88 -29.29
C LYS A 131 43.11 14.33 -28.91
N ILE A 132 42.45 15.27 -29.57
CA ILE A 132 42.67 16.71 -29.39
C ILE A 132 42.10 17.13 -28.03
N HIS A 133 42.86 17.94 -27.30
CA HIS A 133 42.51 18.41 -25.96
C HIS A 133 42.90 19.87 -25.71
N ASP A 134 43.89 20.39 -26.45
CA ASP A 134 44.23 21.80 -26.54
C ASP A 134 43.71 22.39 -27.87
N LEU A 135 43.10 23.58 -27.80
CA LEU A 135 42.63 24.35 -28.95
C LEU A 135 43.41 25.65 -29.18
N THR A 136 44.46 25.93 -28.40
CA THR A 136 45.32 27.12 -28.51
C THR A 136 45.82 27.38 -29.96
N PRO A 137 46.18 26.36 -30.76
CA PRO A 137 46.55 26.57 -32.17
C PRO A 137 45.43 27.10 -33.08
N LEU A 138 44.18 27.15 -32.63
CA LEU A 138 43.05 27.68 -33.41
C LEU A 138 42.75 29.16 -33.13
N GLU A 139 43.29 29.75 -32.06
CA GLU A 139 42.98 31.10 -31.55
C GLU A 139 43.02 32.20 -32.63
N LYS A 140 44.00 32.10 -33.55
CA LYS A 140 44.30 33.11 -34.58
C LYS A 140 43.63 32.83 -35.92
N LEU A 141 42.86 31.75 -36.04
CA LEU A 141 42.24 31.31 -37.29
C LEU A 141 40.88 31.99 -37.53
N THR A 142 40.80 33.31 -37.33
CA THR A 142 39.57 34.13 -37.30
C THR A 142 38.89 34.32 -38.68
N ASN A 143 39.22 33.46 -39.65
CA ASN A 143 38.52 33.30 -40.93
C ASN A 143 37.70 31.99 -40.98
N MET A 144 37.72 31.19 -39.91
CA MET A 144 36.96 29.95 -39.78
C MET A 144 35.44 30.20 -39.85
N THR A 145 34.78 29.57 -40.83
CA THR A 145 33.33 29.58 -41.05
C THR A 145 32.66 28.26 -40.64
N ASN A 146 33.40 27.15 -40.66
CA ASN A 146 32.92 25.82 -40.28
C ASN A 146 33.97 25.15 -39.39
N LEU A 147 33.58 24.75 -38.18
CA LEU A 147 34.46 24.07 -37.22
C LEU A 147 33.78 22.84 -36.61
N HIS A 148 34.39 21.68 -36.80
CA HIS A 148 33.93 20.41 -36.26
C HIS A 148 35.02 19.72 -35.43
N LEU A 149 34.69 19.48 -34.16
CA LEU A 149 35.55 18.90 -33.14
C LEU A 149 34.89 17.64 -32.53
N ASP A 150 33.91 17.06 -33.21
CA ASP A 150 33.10 15.91 -32.80
C ASP A 150 33.95 14.76 -32.21
N ALA A 151 33.61 14.27 -31.02
CA ALA A 151 34.27 13.19 -30.29
C ALA A 151 35.79 13.41 -30.04
N ASN A 152 36.14 14.54 -29.42
CA ASN A 152 37.49 14.80 -28.86
C ASN A 152 37.44 15.11 -27.35
N PRO A 153 38.47 14.74 -26.57
CA PRO A 153 38.56 15.00 -25.13
C PRO A 153 38.98 16.45 -24.79
N ILE A 154 38.28 17.44 -25.34
CA ILE A 154 38.56 18.87 -25.13
C ILE A 154 37.92 19.35 -23.83
N ALA A 155 38.73 19.93 -22.94
CA ALA A 155 38.28 20.47 -21.65
C ALA A 155 38.08 21.99 -21.65
N ASP A 156 38.81 22.72 -22.51
CA ASP A 156 38.69 24.18 -22.65
C ASP A 156 38.44 24.59 -24.10
N TYR A 157 37.42 25.42 -24.28
CA TYR A 157 37.01 26.01 -25.56
C TYR A 157 37.24 27.54 -25.58
N SER A 158 37.82 28.12 -24.54
CA SER A 158 38.19 29.54 -24.48
C SER A 158 39.07 30.02 -25.67
N PRO A 159 39.99 29.21 -26.25
CA PRO A 159 40.78 29.66 -27.40
C PRO A 159 39.96 29.98 -28.65
N ILE A 160 38.76 29.37 -28.82
CA ILE A 160 37.92 29.60 -30.02
C ILE A 160 36.88 30.72 -29.84
N LEU A 161 36.90 31.45 -28.72
CA LEU A 161 36.03 32.62 -28.47
C LEU A 161 36.21 33.75 -29.50
N SER A 162 37.34 33.77 -30.21
CA SER A 162 37.68 34.71 -31.29
C SER A 162 37.01 34.39 -32.64
N LEU A 163 36.44 33.19 -32.82
CA LEU A 163 35.94 32.69 -34.10
C LEU A 163 34.51 33.18 -34.40
N THR A 164 34.30 34.50 -34.42
CA THR A 164 32.97 35.11 -34.54
C THR A 164 32.28 34.89 -35.90
N LYS A 165 33.04 34.50 -36.94
CA LYS A 165 32.57 34.21 -38.30
C LYS A 165 32.03 32.78 -38.50
N LEU A 166 31.94 31.98 -37.44
CA LEU A 166 31.39 30.63 -37.55
C LEU A 166 29.93 30.68 -38.00
N THR A 167 29.66 30.00 -39.12
CA THR A 167 28.32 29.74 -39.67
C THR A 167 27.85 28.32 -39.37
N GLU A 168 28.79 27.41 -39.10
CA GLU A 168 28.56 26.02 -38.71
C GLU A 168 29.52 25.60 -37.59
N PHE A 169 28.98 25.00 -36.52
CA PHE A 169 29.78 24.44 -35.42
C PHE A 169 29.30 23.03 -35.04
N GLY A 170 30.24 22.10 -34.83
CA GLY A 170 29.95 20.75 -34.35
C GLY A 170 30.90 20.26 -33.27
N SER A 171 30.34 19.75 -32.17
CA SER A 171 31.10 19.13 -31.09
C SER A 171 30.21 18.10 -30.34
N ARG A 172 29.75 17.11 -31.08
CA ARG A 172 28.95 15.98 -30.57
C ARG A 172 29.83 15.03 -29.76
N HIS A 173 29.27 14.33 -28.77
CA HIS A 173 30.00 13.37 -27.93
C HIS A 173 31.31 13.91 -27.31
N SER A 174 31.31 15.18 -26.89
CA SER A 174 32.48 15.87 -26.35
C SER A 174 32.36 16.21 -24.85
N ASN A 175 31.35 15.64 -24.18
CA ASN A 175 31.01 15.88 -22.76
C ASN A 175 30.79 17.36 -22.40
N LEU A 176 30.36 18.16 -23.38
CA LEU A 176 30.14 19.61 -23.22
C LEU A 176 29.07 19.92 -22.17
N LYS A 177 29.29 21.01 -21.42
CA LYS A 177 28.41 21.51 -20.35
C LYS A 177 28.19 23.00 -20.51
N ASP A 178 29.28 23.75 -20.47
CA ASP A 178 29.34 25.15 -20.85
C ASP A 178 29.53 25.24 -22.37
N VAL A 179 28.69 26.05 -23.01
CA VAL A 179 28.72 26.39 -24.45
C VAL A 179 28.69 27.91 -24.66
N SER A 180 28.90 28.69 -23.60
CA SER A 180 28.93 30.16 -23.61
C SER A 180 30.05 30.75 -24.47
N PHE A 181 31.07 29.95 -24.84
CA PHE A 181 32.08 30.34 -25.83
C PHE A 181 31.48 30.64 -27.22
N LEU A 182 30.32 30.08 -27.56
CA LEU A 182 29.62 30.33 -28.82
C LEU A 182 28.86 31.67 -28.87
N LYS A 183 28.68 32.37 -27.74
CA LYS A 183 27.82 33.58 -27.68
C LYS A 183 28.21 34.72 -28.62
N ASN A 184 29.48 34.78 -29.04
CA ASN A 184 30.01 35.77 -29.96
C ASN A 184 29.88 35.36 -31.45
N ALA A 185 29.55 34.10 -31.74
CA ALA A 185 29.43 33.56 -33.10
C ALA A 185 28.01 33.80 -33.65
N THR A 186 27.62 35.06 -33.78
CA THR A 186 26.25 35.48 -34.15
C THR A 186 25.88 35.19 -35.62
N GLU A 187 26.84 34.74 -36.42
CA GLU A 187 26.62 34.29 -37.81
C GLU A 187 26.20 32.81 -37.92
N LEU A 188 26.13 32.07 -36.80
CA LEU A 188 25.78 30.65 -36.76
C LEU A 188 24.39 30.36 -37.35
N ARG A 189 24.38 29.47 -38.35
CA ARG A 189 23.19 28.90 -39.01
C ARG A 189 22.93 27.47 -38.59
N THR A 190 23.99 26.72 -38.32
CA THR A 190 23.96 25.27 -38.08
C THR A 190 24.78 24.92 -36.85
N ILE A 191 24.17 24.22 -35.88
CA ILE A 191 24.82 23.83 -34.62
C ILE A 191 24.56 22.35 -34.32
N TYR A 192 25.63 21.58 -34.13
CA TYR A 192 25.60 20.15 -33.85
C TYR A 192 26.21 19.83 -32.47
N LEU A 193 25.36 19.59 -31.47
CA LEU A 193 25.73 19.39 -30.06
C LEU A 193 25.11 18.11 -29.44
N TRP A 194 24.72 17.15 -30.29
CA TRP A 194 24.21 15.83 -29.91
C TRP A 194 25.09 15.08 -28.89
N GLY A 195 24.43 14.47 -27.89
CA GLY A 195 25.08 13.52 -27.00
C GLY A 195 26.13 14.16 -26.09
N ASN A 196 25.73 15.22 -25.38
CA ASN A 196 26.55 15.99 -24.43
C ASN A 196 25.77 16.15 -23.10
N ASP A 197 26.26 17.01 -22.21
CA ASP A 197 25.77 17.22 -20.84
C ASP A 197 25.08 18.60 -20.67
N ILE A 198 24.68 19.26 -21.76
CA ILE A 198 24.25 20.67 -21.79
C ILE A 198 22.84 20.85 -21.18
N SER A 199 22.68 21.85 -20.31
CA SER A 199 21.39 22.28 -19.77
C SER A 199 21.05 23.75 -20.08
N ASP A 200 22.04 24.65 -20.15
CA ASP A 200 21.85 26.05 -20.53
C ASP A 200 22.00 26.27 -22.04
N VAL A 201 21.13 27.12 -22.59
CA VAL A 201 21.10 27.52 -24.01
C VAL A 201 21.10 29.06 -24.20
N SER A 202 21.43 29.83 -23.15
CA SER A 202 21.57 31.29 -23.17
C SER A 202 22.42 31.83 -24.34
N PHE A 203 23.43 31.06 -24.77
CA PHE A 203 24.28 31.39 -25.92
C PHE A 203 23.49 31.65 -27.23
N LEU A 204 22.27 31.13 -27.36
CA LEU A 204 21.40 31.30 -28.53
C LEU A 204 20.77 32.70 -28.67
N GLU A 205 20.76 33.53 -27.61
CA GLU A 205 20.00 34.79 -27.56
C GLU A 205 20.23 35.74 -28.75
N ASN A 206 21.46 35.78 -29.28
CA ASN A 206 21.86 36.66 -30.38
C ASN A 206 21.96 35.96 -31.74
N MET A 207 21.67 34.65 -31.81
CA MET A 207 21.81 33.84 -33.04
C MET A 207 20.58 34.00 -33.95
N ASN A 208 20.42 35.20 -34.51
CA ASN A 208 19.25 35.60 -35.31
C ASN A 208 19.23 35.00 -36.73
N GLN A 209 20.17 34.12 -37.06
CA GLN A 209 20.33 33.47 -38.36
C GLN A 209 20.27 31.94 -38.29
N LEU A 210 19.95 31.39 -37.12
CA LEU A 210 19.96 29.95 -36.84
C LEU A 210 18.85 29.22 -37.58
N GLN A 211 19.21 28.22 -38.37
CA GLN A 211 18.32 27.43 -39.23
C GLN A 211 18.24 25.96 -38.81
N SER A 212 19.34 25.40 -38.27
CA SER A 212 19.42 24.02 -37.82
C SER A 212 20.09 23.91 -36.44
N LEU A 213 19.41 23.27 -35.48
CA LEU A 213 19.89 23.09 -34.12
C LEU A 213 19.71 21.63 -33.64
N GLU A 214 20.82 20.94 -33.41
CA GLU A 214 20.84 19.58 -32.86
C GLU A 214 21.35 19.57 -31.41
N LEU A 215 20.42 19.43 -30.47
CA LEU A 215 20.62 19.34 -29.02
C LEU A 215 20.03 18.04 -28.41
N SER A 216 19.70 17.05 -29.24
CA SER A 216 19.24 15.73 -28.77
C SER A 216 20.29 15.07 -27.85
N TYR A 217 19.86 14.28 -26.87
CA TYR A 217 20.70 13.60 -25.87
C TYR A 217 21.57 14.61 -25.10
N ASN A 218 20.89 15.45 -24.33
CA ASN A 218 21.44 16.47 -23.43
C ASN A 218 20.59 16.51 -22.14
N LYS A 219 20.66 17.60 -21.36
CA LYS A 219 19.96 17.79 -20.09
C LYS A 219 19.03 18.99 -20.11
N LEU A 220 18.40 19.24 -21.27
CA LEU A 220 17.47 20.37 -21.43
C LEU A 220 16.15 20.10 -20.70
N GLU A 221 15.71 21.09 -19.94
CA GLU A 221 14.39 21.17 -19.31
C GLU A 221 13.52 22.20 -20.02
N ASN A 222 12.23 22.25 -19.70
CA ASN A 222 11.24 23.13 -20.35
C ASN A 222 11.66 24.61 -20.45
N GLY A 223 12.45 25.12 -19.51
CA GLY A 223 12.94 26.51 -19.53
C GLY A 223 13.79 26.84 -20.76
N ALA A 224 14.55 25.87 -21.29
CA ALA A 224 15.38 26.04 -22.48
C ALA A 224 14.55 26.33 -23.75
N LEU A 225 13.30 25.84 -23.79
CA LEU A 225 12.40 26.06 -24.93
C LEU A 225 12.03 27.53 -25.11
N ASN A 226 12.01 28.33 -24.04
CA ASN A 226 11.72 29.77 -24.12
C ASN A 226 12.80 30.49 -24.93
N THR A 227 14.08 30.18 -24.72
CA THR A 227 15.19 30.77 -25.49
C THR A 227 15.18 30.25 -26.93
N ILE A 228 14.97 28.94 -27.13
CA ILE A 228 14.90 28.32 -28.46
C ILE A 228 13.74 28.88 -29.29
N ALA A 229 12.57 29.13 -28.69
CA ALA A 229 11.39 29.71 -29.33
C ALA A 229 11.64 31.09 -29.96
N THR A 230 12.59 31.88 -29.42
CA THR A 230 12.95 33.17 -30.03
C THR A 230 13.67 33.03 -31.39
N ARG A 231 14.16 31.83 -31.74
CA ARG A 231 14.91 31.55 -32.97
C ARG A 231 13.95 31.22 -34.13
N THR A 232 13.06 32.15 -34.46
CA THR A 232 11.98 31.95 -35.47
C THR A 232 12.47 31.64 -36.89
N THR A 233 13.77 31.76 -37.17
CA THR A 233 14.43 31.30 -38.39
C THR A 233 14.68 29.78 -38.47
N LEU A 234 14.48 29.04 -37.38
CA LEU A 234 14.69 27.59 -37.32
C LEU A 234 13.80 26.83 -38.30
N GLN A 235 14.43 25.93 -39.06
CA GLN A 235 13.80 25.00 -39.99
C GLN A 235 13.92 23.55 -39.50
N THR A 236 15.02 23.23 -38.80
CA THR A 236 15.29 21.90 -38.23
C THR A 236 15.67 22.04 -36.75
N LEU A 237 14.97 21.30 -35.88
CA LEU A 237 15.19 21.30 -34.43
C LEU A 237 15.16 19.86 -33.89
N SER A 238 16.24 19.47 -33.22
CA SER A 238 16.40 18.13 -32.65
C SER A 238 16.67 18.21 -31.14
N LEU A 239 15.73 17.70 -30.36
CA LEU A 239 15.63 17.75 -28.89
C LEU A 239 15.30 16.37 -28.28
N SER A 240 15.43 15.30 -29.04
CA SER A 240 15.15 13.92 -28.61
C SER A 240 16.08 13.49 -27.47
N GLY A 241 15.60 12.81 -26.42
CA GLY A 241 16.44 12.41 -25.29
C GLY A 241 16.84 13.58 -24.38
N ASN A 242 15.85 14.35 -23.92
CA ASN A 242 16.00 15.43 -22.95
C ASN A 242 14.93 15.27 -21.84
N GLN A 243 14.77 16.27 -20.97
CA GLN A 243 13.81 16.27 -19.85
C GLN A 243 12.61 17.20 -20.14
N LEU A 244 12.17 17.27 -21.39
CA LEU A 244 11.05 18.13 -21.79
C LEU A 244 9.70 17.47 -21.48
N SER A 245 8.71 18.25 -21.05
CA SER A 245 7.33 17.77 -20.86
C SER A 245 6.25 18.65 -21.52
N VAL A 246 6.61 19.82 -22.05
CA VAL A 246 5.73 20.67 -22.86
C VAL A 246 6.39 21.06 -24.18
N VAL A 247 5.58 21.46 -25.18
CA VAL A 247 6.09 22.03 -26.44
C VAL A 247 5.52 23.41 -26.77
N THR A 248 4.67 23.99 -25.92
CA THR A 248 3.95 25.26 -26.18
C THR A 248 4.84 26.39 -26.69
N PRO A 249 6.05 26.68 -26.15
CA PRO A 249 6.91 27.75 -26.68
C PRO A 249 7.26 27.59 -28.18
N LEU A 250 7.29 26.35 -28.70
CA LEU A 250 7.64 26.05 -30.08
C LEU A 250 6.56 26.47 -31.10
N GLU A 251 5.34 26.82 -30.66
CA GLU A 251 4.25 27.28 -31.55
C GLU A 251 4.61 28.54 -32.36
N SER A 252 5.57 29.31 -31.86
CA SER A 252 6.16 30.51 -32.50
C SER A 252 7.10 30.22 -33.68
N LEU A 253 7.58 28.98 -33.82
CA LEU A 253 8.59 28.60 -34.82
C LEU A 253 7.96 28.31 -36.18
N HIS A 254 7.30 29.30 -36.77
CA HIS A 254 6.50 29.14 -38.00
C HIS A 254 7.28 28.71 -39.26
N ASN A 255 8.62 28.70 -39.23
CA ASN A 255 9.48 28.17 -40.29
C ASN A 255 9.90 26.70 -40.06
N LEU A 256 9.53 26.09 -38.92
CA LEU A 256 9.99 24.77 -38.51
C LEU A 256 9.31 23.68 -39.35
N THR A 257 10.13 22.92 -40.08
CA THR A 257 9.70 21.84 -40.97
C THR A 257 10.12 20.46 -40.44
N ASN A 258 11.16 20.38 -39.61
CA ASN A 258 11.68 19.11 -39.10
C ASN A 258 11.89 19.19 -37.59
N LEU A 259 11.13 18.40 -36.83
CA LEU A 259 11.20 18.37 -35.36
C LEU A 259 11.43 16.94 -34.85
N THR A 260 12.42 16.75 -33.98
CA THR A 260 12.58 15.49 -33.22
C THR A 260 12.54 15.77 -31.72
N ILE A 261 11.60 15.12 -31.02
CA ILE A 261 11.39 15.21 -29.56
C ILE A 261 11.26 13.81 -28.93
N TYR A 262 11.74 12.78 -29.63
CA TYR A 262 11.66 11.37 -29.25
C TYR A 262 12.32 11.12 -27.89
N GLY A 263 11.70 10.33 -27.00
CA GLY A 263 12.31 10.03 -25.71
C GLY A 263 12.38 11.25 -24.78
N ASN A 264 11.24 11.90 -24.55
CA ASN A 264 11.03 12.95 -23.55
C ASN A 264 9.80 12.57 -22.67
N HIS A 265 9.21 13.53 -21.97
CA HIS A 265 8.05 13.38 -21.09
C HIS A 265 6.83 14.18 -21.59
N ILE A 266 6.67 14.30 -22.91
CA ILE A 266 5.70 15.22 -23.54
C ILE A 266 4.35 14.51 -23.73
N ALA A 267 3.32 14.92 -22.98
CA ALA A 267 1.96 14.38 -23.10
C ALA A 267 1.11 15.10 -24.17
N ASP A 268 1.35 16.40 -24.38
CA ASP A 268 0.55 17.24 -25.28
C ASP A 268 1.43 17.86 -26.36
N ILE A 269 1.12 17.58 -27.63
CA ILE A 269 1.71 18.20 -28.81
C ILE A 269 0.69 18.99 -29.65
N SER A 270 -0.53 19.20 -29.14
CA SER A 270 -1.53 20.04 -29.82
C SER A 270 -1.11 21.51 -30.03
N PRO A 271 -0.24 22.16 -29.22
CA PRO A 271 0.24 23.51 -29.51
C PRO A 271 1.00 23.64 -30.84
N ILE A 272 1.72 22.59 -31.26
CA ILE A 272 2.52 22.60 -32.50
C ILE A 272 1.73 22.15 -33.75
N GLN A 273 0.40 21.97 -33.65
CA GLN A 273 -0.47 21.55 -34.77
C GLN A 273 -0.43 22.49 -35.98
N SER A 274 -0.10 23.77 -35.78
CA SER A 274 -0.07 24.83 -36.80
C SER A 274 1.28 24.97 -37.52
N LEU A 275 2.33 24.28 -37.06
CA LEU A 275 3.66 24.36 -37.66
C LEU A 275 3.71 23.59 -39.01
N PRO A 276 4.46 24.08 -40.01
CA PRO A 276 4.56 23.45 -41.33
C PRO A 276 5.48 22.21 -41.34
N LEU A 277 5.36 21.34 -40.33
CA LEU A 277 6.18 20.16 -40.16
C LEU A 277 6.01 19.21 -41.35
N THR A 278 7.12 18.92 -42.04
CA THR A 278 7.28 17.81 -42.98
C THR A 278 7.73 16.53 -42.27
N THR A 279 8.42 16.65 -41.13
CA THR A 279 8.74 15.50 -40.25
C THR A 279 8.51 15.85 -38.78
N LEU A 280 7.97 14.88 -38.02
CA LEU A 280 7.83 14.92 -36.58
C LEU A 280 8.15 13.54 -36.01
N ASN A 281 9.29 13.42 -35.32
CA ASN A 281 9.58 12.23 -34.52
C ASN A 281 9.32 12.53 -33.04
N GLY A 282 8.09 12.30 -32.59
CA GLY A 282 7.64 12.47 -31.21
C GLY A 282 7.45 11.15 -30.46
N GLY A 283 8.01 10.03 -30.94
CA GLY A 283 7.80 8.71 -30.32
C GLY A 283 8.52 8.49 -28.99
N ASN A 284 8.22 7.36 -28.35
CA ASN A 284 8.86 6.90 -27.10
C ASN A 284 8.82 7.91 -25.94
N GLN A 285 7.75 8.69 -25.80
CA GLN A 285 7.54 9.50 -24.59
C GLN A 285 7.32 8.59 -23.37
N THR A 286 7.64 9.07 -22.16
CA THR A 286 7.31 8.37 -20.91
C THR A 286 6.65 9.36 -19.94
N ILE A 287 5.37 9.16 -19.66
CA ILE A 287 4.56 10.04 -18.79
C ILE A 287 4.30 9.32 -17.48
N SER A 288 4.92 9.76 -16.39
CA SER A 288 4.54 9.31 -15.04
C SER A 288 3.36 10.14 -14.55
N LEU A 289 2.38 9.48 -13.96
CA LEU A 289 1.26 10.09 -13.25
C LEU A 289 1.43 9.93 -11.74
N ASP A 290 0.63 10.66 -10.96
CA ASP A 290 0.62 10.56 -9.50
C ASP A 290 0.14 9.16 -9.03
N LYS A 291 0.66 8.69 -7.89
CA LYS A 291 0.28 7.38 -7.31
C LYS A 291 -1.20 7.39 -6.88
N ILE A 292 -1.92 6.32 -7.18
CA ILE A 292 -3.35 6.18 -6.84
C ILE A 292 -3.62 5.10 -5.80
N ALA A 293 -4.67 5.30 -4.99
CA ALA A 293 -5.24 4.25 -4.15
C ALA A 293 -6.42 3.59 -4.87
N VAL A 294 -6.29 2.31 -5.24
CA VAL A 294 -7.29 1.55 -6.00
C VAL A 294 -8.39 1.04 -5.07
N LYS A 295 -9.65 1.39 -5.38
CA LYS A 295 -10.86 1.00 -4.65
C LYS A 295 -11.71 0.01 -5.45
N GLY A 296 -11.22 -1.21 -5.63
CA GLY A 296 -11.93 -2.23 -6.40
C GLY A 296 -12.01 -1.89 -7.89
N THR A 297 -13.23 -1.80 -8.44
CA THR A 297 -13.52 -1.74 -9.88
C THR A 297 -13.39 -0.35 -10.51
N GLU A 298 -13.65 0.72 -9.76
CA GLU A 298 -13.71 2.07 -10.32
C GLU A 298 -12.33 2.74 -10.36
N TYR A 299 -11.71 2.77 -11.55
CA TYR A 299 -10.67 3.75 -11.84
C TYR A 299 -10.69 4.23 -13.30
N LEU A 300 -11.01 5.51 -13.50
CA LEU A 300 -10.87 6.22 -14.77
C LEU A 300 -10.11 7.54 -14.59
N GLN A 301 -8.85 7.57 -15.00
CA GLN A 301 -8.13 8.82 -15.22
C GLN A 301 -8.42 9.33 -16.64
N LYS A 302 -8.65 10.63 -16.78
CA LYS A 302 -8.67 11.25 -18.10
C LYS A 302 -7.24 11.27 -18.65
N SER A 303 -7.05 10.59 -19.78
CA SER A 303 -5.78 10.58 -20.53
C SER A 303 -5.28 12.01 -20.75
N PRO A 304 -4.03 12.33 -20.36
CA PRO A 304 -3.41 13.63 -20.65
C PRO A 304 -2.89 13.70 -22.10
N ILE A 305 -2.93 12.59 -22.84
CA ILE A 305 -2.30 12.46 -24.15
C ILE A 305 -3.10 13.21 -25.21
N ARG A 306 -2.45 14.18 -25.87
CA ARG A 306 -3.03 15.03 -26.91
C ARG A 306 -2.11 15.09 -28.13
N GLY A 307 -2.53 14.44 -29.21
CA GLY A 307 -1.87 14.55 -30.50
C GLY A 307 -2.16 15.85 -31.24
N LEU A 308 -1.62 15.95 -32.47
CA LEU A 308 -1.82 17.08 -33.39
C LEU A 308 -3.29 17.35 -33.76
N THR A 309 -4.21 16.40 -33.50
CA THR A 309 -5.65 16.57 -33.74
C THR A 309 -6.42 17.07 -32.51
N ASN A 310 -5.75 17.22 -31.36
CA ASN A 310 -6.30 17.56 -30.04
C ASN A 310 -7.43 16.64 -29.53
N ASN A 311 -7.66 15.49 -30.20
CA ASN A 311 -8.49 14.43 -29.65
C ASN A 311 -7.70 13.71 -28.55
N PRO A 312 -8.24 13.58 -27.32
CA PRO A 312 -7.59 12.80 -26.28
C PRO A 312 -7.66 11.32 -26.66
N SER A 313 -6.51 10.67 -26.83
CA SER A 313 -6.46 9.22 -27.03
C SER A 313 -7.05 8.51 -25.81
N GLN A 314 -8.10 7.71 -26.00
CA GLN A 314 -8.59 6.79 -24.97
C GLN A 314 -7.53 5.73 -24.71
N ILE A 315 -7.14 5.58 -23.45
CA ILE A 315 -6.01 4.74 -23.02
C ILE A 315 -6.49 3.93 -21.81
N ALA A 316 -6.54 2.61 -21.95
CA ALA A 316 -6.87 1.70 -20.87
C ALA A 316 -5.58 1.31 -20.11
N PRO A 317 -5.48 1.53 -18.79
CA PRO A 317 -4.36 1.03 -17.99
C PRO A 317 -4.39 -0.49 -17.85
N TYR A 318 -3.24 -1.14 -17.98
CA TYR A 318 -3.05 -2.58 -17.74
C TYR A 318 -1.90 -2.80 -16.73
N PRO A 319 -1.95 -3.80 -15.85
CA PRO A 319 -0.92 -4.01 -14.85
C PRO A 319 0.35 -4.56 -15.49
N GLU A 320 1.51 -4.17 -14.97
CA GLU A 320 2.81 -4.72 -15.40
C GLU A 320 2.98 -6.20 -14.98
N ASN A 321 2.28 -6.61 -13.93
CA ASN A 321 2.19 -7.98 -13.42
C ASN A 321 0.94 -8.70 -13.99
N GLU A 322 0.94 -10.03 -14.05
CA GLU A 322 -0.05 -10.87 -14.77
C GLU A 322 -1.50 -10.88 -14.21
N SER A 323 -1.88 -9.93 -13.35
CA SER A 323 -3.23 -9.78 -12.80
C SER A 323 -4.27 -9.55 -13.91
N THR A 324 -5.25 -10.45 -14.06
CA THR A 324 -6.29 -10.32 -15.10
C THR A 324 -7.33 -9.27 -14.72
N GLY A 325 -7.41 -8.19 -15.49
CA GLY A 325 -8.49 -7.19 -15.41
C GLY A 325 -9.52 -7.38 -16.52
N THR A 326 -10.81 -7.41 -16.19
CA THR A 326 -11.88 -7.33 -17.20
C THR A 326 -12.35 -5.88 -17.36
N MET A 327 -12.32 -5.38 -18.61
CA MET A 327 -12.90 -4.09 -18.97
C MET A 327 -14.43 -4.15 -18.82
N GLU A 328 -14.96 -3.29 -17.95
CA GLU A 328 -16.39 -2.97 -17.88
C GLU A 328 -16.60 -1.54 -18.44
N GLU A 329 -17.85 -1.15 -18.74
CA GLU A 329 -18.14 0.00 -19.63
C GLU A 329 -17.48 1.33 -19.21
N ASN A 330 -17.23 1.53 -17.91
CA ASN A 330 -16.49 2.66 -17.34
C ASN A 330 -15.52 2.24 -16.21
N ALA A 331 -15.05 0.99 -16.21
CA ALA A 331 -14.33 0.41 -15.08
C ALA A 331 -13.34 -0.69 -15.50
N ILE A 332 -12.41 -1.06 -14.61
CA ILE A 332 -11.61 -2.28 -14.77
C ILE A 332 -11.68 -3.10 -13.49
N ASN A 333 -12.28 -4.27 -13.60
CA ASN A 333 -12.48 -5.18 -12.49
C ASN A 333 -11.25 -6.08 -12.34
N TRP A 334 -10.45 -5.84 -11.30
CA TRP A 334 -9.16 -6.50 -11.07
C TRP A 334 -9.29 -7.78 -10.27
N THR A 335 -8.89 -8.91 -10.86
CA THR A 335 -8.61 -10.14 -10.08
C THR A 335 -7.15 -10.16 -9.66
N ASP A 336 -6.90 -10.52 -8.40
CA ASP A 336 -5.58 -10.71 -7.79
C ASP A 336 -4.58 -9.57 -8.06
N LEU A 337 -4.98 -8.33 -7.75
CA LEU A 337 -4.11 -7.15 -7.81
C LEU A 337 -3.09 -7.18 -6.67
N SER A 338 -1.83 -6.80 -6.93
CA SER A 338 -0.79 -6.73 -5.89
C SER A 338 -0.96 -5.52 -4.95
N ASP A 339 -0.32 -5.58 -3.78
CA ASP A 339 -0.50 -4.60 -2.70
C ASP A 339 -0.08 -3.17 -3.05
N GLU A 340 0.91 -3.07 -3.94
CA GLU A 340 1.23 -1.93 -4.78
C GLU A 340 1.76 -2.42 -6.13
N GLY A 341 1.93 -1.51 -7.10
CA GLY A 341 2.48 -1.83 -8.41
C GLY A 341 2.39 -0.68 -9.41
N THR A 342 2.51 -1.02 -10.69
CA THR A 342 2.43 -0.10 -11.82
C THR A 342 1.34 -0.55 -12.78
N PHE A 343 0.47 0.37 -13.19
CA PHE A 343 -0.27 0.23 -14.44
C PHE A 343 0.51 0.91 -15.57
N LEU A 344 0.71 0.16 -16.65
CA LEU A 344 1.29 0.63 -17.90
C LEU A 344 0.20 0.74 -18.97
N SER A 345 0.35 1.70 -19.87
CA SER A 345 -0.40 1.69 -21.12
C SER A 345 0.38 2.40 -22.22
N TYR A 346 0.07 2.10 -23.47
CA TYR A 346 0.85 2.54 -24.63
C TYR A 346 -0.05 3.20 -25.67
N TRP A 347 0.39 4.34 -26.19
CA TRP A 347 -0.25 4.98 -27.35
C TRP A 347 0.71 5.07 -28.53
N ASN A 348 0.14 5.07 -29.73
CA ASN A 348 0.89 5.22 -30.98
C ASN A 348 0.03 5.90 -32.03
N GLU A 349 0.16 7.22 -32.14
CA GLU A 349 -0.50 8.03 -33.16
C GLU A 349 0.41 8.18 -34.40
N THR A 350 -0.12 7.78 -35.54
CA THR A 350 0.49 7.96 -36.87
C THR A 350 -0.48 8.74 -37.75
N TYR A 351 -0.12 9.96 -38.16
CA TYR A 351 -1.07 10.95 -38.69
C TYR A 351 -1.46 10.77 -40.17
N ASN A 352 -1.65 9.52 -40.62
CA ASN A 352 -1.67 9.11 -42.03
C ASN A 352 -0.43 9.52 -42.85
N ASP A 353 0.61 10.00 -42.16
CA ASP A 353 1.91 10.40 -42.67
C ASP A 353 2.97 9.62 -41.87
N PRO A 354 3.74 8.70 -42.49
CA PRO A 354 4.72 7.88 -41.78
C PRO A 354 5.92 8.71 -41.25
N ASN A 355 6.05 9.97 -41.66
CA ASN A 355 7.07 10.89 -41.18
C ASN A 355 6.63 11.65 -39.91
N LYS A 356 5.40 11.42 -39.42
CA LYS A 356 4.81 12.08 -38.25
C LYS A 356 4.29 11.04 -37.26
N THR A 357 5.05 10.84 -36.18
CA THR A 357 4.75 9.89 -35.12
C THR A 357 4.67 10.58 -33.77
N PHE A 358 3.71 10.18 -32.95
CA PHE A 358 3.62 10.55 -31.53
C PHE A 358 3.20 9.33 -30.73
N SER A 359 4.09 8.83 -29.88
CA SER A 359 3.90 7.55 -29.20
C SER A 359 4.66 7.53 -27.88
N GLY A 360 4.28 6.62 -26.99
CA GLY A 360 4.92 6.51 -25.69
C GLY A 360 4.21 5.56 -24.75
N GLN A 361 4.61 5.63 -23.49
CA GLN A 361 4.04 4.87 -22.39
C GLN A 361 3.55 5.81 -21.28
N LEU A 362 2.38 5.47 -20.75
CA LEU A 362 1.79 6.02 -19.55
C LEU A 362 2.15 5.11 -18.37
N VAL A 363 2.70 5.68 -17.31
CA VAL A 363 3.14 4.99 -16.10
C VAL A 363 2.31 5.53 -14.95
N LEU A 364 1.45 4.68 -14.39
CA LEU A 364 0.53 5.02 -13.31
C LEU A 364 0.82 4.11 -12.10
N PRO A 365 1.61 4.57 -11.13
CA PRO A 365 1.86 3.84 -9.89
C PRO A 365 0.56 3.69 -9.09
N TYR A 366 0.38 2.58 -8.39
CA TYR A 366 -0.80 2.34 -7.57
C TYR A 366 -0.47 1.63 -6.25
N GLU A 367 -1.40 1.73 -5.30
CA GLU A 367 -1.49 0.91 -4.10
C GLU A 367 -2.93 0.46 -3.86
N ARG A 368 -3.13 -0.73 -3.29
CA ARG A 368 -4.46 -1.19 -2.87
C ARG A 368 -4.93 -0.37 -1.66
N ALA A 369 -6.11 0.24 -1.75
CA ALA A 369 -6.69 0.98 -0.65
C ALA A 369 -7.03 0.04 0.53
N THR A 370 -6.91 0.56 1.76
CA THR A 370 -7.49 -0.06 2.96
C THR A 370 -9.00 -0.23 2.74
N GLY A 371 -9.55 -1.40 3.11
CA GLY A 371 -10.98 -1.62 3.15
C GLY A 371 -11.60 -1.07 4.43
N GLU A 372 -12.90 -0.85 4.40
CA GLU A 372 -13.65 -0.47 5.61
C GLU A 372 -13.77 -1.67 6.56
N ASP A 373 -13.93 -1.37 7.86
CA ASP A 373 -13.85 -2.37 8.92
C ASP A 373 -14.97 -3.43 8.86
N VAL A 374 -14.60 -4.68 9.14
CA VAL A 374 -15.55 -5.78 9.36
C VAL A 374 -15.77 -5.92 10.87
N THR A 375 -16.97 -5.56 11.34
CA THR A 375 -17.34 -5.64 12.77
C THR A 375 -18.04 -6.96 13.07
N VAL A 376 -17.40 -7.82 13.87
CA VAL A 376 -17.96 -9.08 14.37
C VAL A 376 -18.69 -8.82 15.68
N ARG A 377 -19.96 -9.23 15.78
CA ARG A 377 -20.84 -9.03 16.94
C ARG A 377 -21.36 -10.38 17.48
N TYR A 378 -21.47 -10.48 18.79
CA TYR A 378 -22.01 -11.65 19.50
C TYR A 378 -23.28 -11.23 20.26
N LEU A 379 -24.45 -11.68 19.78
CA LEU A 379 -25.75 -11.17 20.19
C LEU A 379 -26.67 -12.27 20.72
N ASN A 380 -27.63 -11.93 21.59
CA ASN A 380 -28.77 -12.80 21.88
C ASN A 380 -29.82 -12.75 20.74
N LYS A 381 -30.88 -13.58 20.84
CA LYS A 381 -32.00 -13.59 19.87
C LYS A 381 -32.74 -12.25 19.75
N ASP A 382 -32.67 -11.39 20.77
CA ASP A 382 -33.29 -10.06 20.79
C ASP A 382 -32.37 -8.96 20.18
N GLY A 383 -31.14 -9.32 19.78
CA GLY A 383 -30.17 -8.42 19.17
C GLY A 383 -29.27 -7.63 20.14
N GLU A 384 -29.38 -7.91 21.44
CA GLU A 384 -28.55 -7.29 22.48
C GLU A 384 -27.15 -7.94 22.52
N PRO A 385 -26.07 -7.16 22.74
CA PRO A 385 -24.71 -7.68 22.82
C PRO A 385 -24.48 -8.47 24.12
N ILE A 386 -23.98 -9.70 23.98
CA ILE A 386 -23.62 -10.57 25.13
C ILE A 386 -22.11 -10.71 25.34
N ALA A 387 -21.29 -10.22 24.41
CA ALA A 387 -19.85 -10.09 24.55
C ALA A 387 -19.31 -8.96 23.65
N ASP A 388 -18.11 -8.45 23.96
CA ASP A 388 -17.43 -7.41 23.18
C ASP A 388 -17.26 -7.82 21.70
N SER A 389 -17.51 -6.87 20.80
CA SER A 389 -17.29 -7.01 19.36
C SER A 389 -15.81 -7.06 18.99
N VAL A 390 -15.48 -7.78 17.92
CA VAL A 390 -14.13 -7.82 17.34
C VAL A 390 -14.13 -7.06 16.02
N THR A 391 -13.21 -6.13 15.84
CA THR A 391 -12.95 -5.47 14.56
C THR A 391 -11.89 -6.25 13.79
N LEU A 392 -12.13 -6.52 12.52
CA LEU A 392 -11.12 -6.98 11.56
C LEU A 392 -10.83 -5.84 10.58
N ASN A 393 -9.56 -5.70 10.16
CA ASN A 393 -9.09 -4.71 9.20
C ASN A 393 -8.28 -5.40 8.08
N GLY A 394 -8.27 -4.83 6.87
CA GLY A 394 -7.53 -5.35 5.71
C GLY A 394 -7.56 -4.39 4.53
N LYS A 395 -7.01 -4.78 3.38
CA LYS A 395 -7.13 -4.04 2.11
C LYS A 395 -8.31 -4.54 1.28
N ILE A 396 -8.87 -3.67 0.41
CA ILE A 396 -10.01 -4.03 -0.44
C ILE A 396 -9.67 -5.27 -1.28
N GLY A 397 -10.47 -6.32 -1.14
CA GLY A 397 -10.27 -7.63 -1.76
C GLY A 397 -9.52 -8.67 -0.91
N ASP A 398 -8.93 -8.29 0.23
CA ASP A 398 -8.32 -9.28 1.14
C ASP A 398 -9.41 -10.20 1.71
N PRO A 399 -9.16 -11.52 1.84
CA PRO A 399 -10.09 -12.42 2.48
C PRO A 399 -10.08 -12.25 4.01
N TYR A 400 -11.27 -12.26 4.62
CA TYR A 400 -11.42 -12.38 6.07
C TYR A 400 -12.10 -13.69 6.47
N THR A 401 -11.93 -14.05 7.73
CA THR A 401 -12.71 -15.09 8.40
C THR A 401 -12.91 -14.66 9.85
N SER A 402 -14.14 -14.72 10.33
CA SER A 402 -14.48 -14.56 11.74
C SER A 402 -14.79 -15.91 12.38
N GLU A 403 -14.70 -15.97 13.70
CA GLU A 403 -15.02 -17.17 14.48
C GLU A 403 -16.03 -16.86 15.58
N ALA A 404 -16.85 -17.87 15.90
CA ALA A 404 -17.78 -17.82 17.01
C ALA A 404 -17.02 -17.87 18.34
N LYS A 405 -17.39 -17.00 19.27
CA LYS A 405 -16.81 -16.95 20.62
C LYS A 405 -17.49 -18.00 21.51
N SER A 406 -16.72 -18.68 22.36
CA SER A 406 -17.29 -19.43 23.49
C SER A 406 -17.68 -18.44 24.60
N ILE A 407 -18.90 -18.51 25.11
CA ILE A 407 -19.47 -17.57 26.07
C ILE A 407 -20.24 -18.36 27.12
N ASP A 408 -19.85 -18.25 28.40
CA ASP A 408 -20.39 -19.09 29.48
C ASP A 408 -21.91 -18.90 29.64
N GLY A 409 -22.66 -20.01 29.61
CA GLY A 409 -24.12 -20.02 29.68
C GLY A 409 -24.85 -19.74 28.36
N TRP A 410 -24.14 -19.66 27.23
CA TRP A 410 -24.70 -19.42 25.90
C TRP A 410 -24.21 -20.43 24.87
N GLU A 411 -25.13 -20.89 24.02
CA GLU A 411 -24.89 -21.75 22.86
C GLU A 411 -25.16 -20.97 21.56
N LEU A 412 -24.32 -21.19 20.55
CA LEU A 412 -24.49 -20.58 19.23
C LEU A 412 -25.69 -21.22 18.52
N THR A 413 -26.62 -20.42 17.99
CA THR A 413 -27.77 -20.97 17.25
C THR A 413 -27.41 -21.34 15.82
N GLU A 414 -26.62 -20.50 15.14
CA GLU A 414 -26.22 -20.68 13.74
C GLU A 414 -24.94 -19.86 13.45
N THR A 415 -24.17 -20.27 12.43
CA THR A 415 -23.05 -19.48 11.91
C THR A 415 -23.52 -18.66 10.72
N PRO A 416 -23.36 -17.32 10.71
CA PRO A 416 -23.82 -16.49 9.59
C PRO A 416 -23.04 -16.75 8.31
N ASP A 417 -23.71 -16.71 7.15
CA ASP A 417 -23.09 -16.96 5.83
C ASP A 417 -21.88 -16.06 5.57
N ASN A 418 -21.93 -14.80 6.02
CA ASN A 418 -20.85 -13.84 5.86
C ASN A 418 -19.74 -13.94 6.92
N ALA A 419 -19.66 -15.04 7.68
CA ALA A 419 -18.50 -15.36 8.53
C ALA A 419 -17.18 -15.50 7.73
N LYS A 420 -17.27 -15.63 6.41
CA LYS A 420 -16.16 -15.53 5.46
C LYS A 420 -16.55 -14.62 4.32
N GLY A 421 -15.61 -13.83 3.83
CA GLY A 421 -15.82 -12.89 2.73
C GLY A 421 -14.53 -12.14 2.41
N THR A 422 -14.66 -11.03 1.70
CA THR A 422 -13.57 -10.09 1.43
C THR A 422 -13.90 -8.71 1.99
N PHE A 423 -12.86 -7.95 2.36
CA PHE A 423 -12.99 -6.54 2.71
C PHE A 423 -13.40 -5.71 1.48
N SER A 424 -14.30 -4.76 1.69
CA SER A 424 -14.83 -3.88 0.64
C SER A 424 -14.58 -2.40 0.95
N ASP A 425 -15.08 -1.49 0.12
CA ASP A 425 -15.08 -0.05 0.36
C ASP A 425 -16.20 0.41 1.32
N SER A 426 -16.92 -0.55 1.91
CA SER A 426 -18.16 -0.36 2.67
C SER A 426 -18.08 -1.17 3.97
N ALA A 427 -18.36 -0.55 5.12
CA ALA A 427 -18.25 -1.22 6.41
C ALA A 427 -19.20 -2.43 6.53
N GLN A 428 -18.66 -3.57 6.98
CA GLN A 428 -19.36 -4.85 7.01
C GLN A 428 -19.66 -5.27 8.45
N THR A 429 -20.72 -6.06 8.68
CA THR A 429 -21.06 -6.60 10.00
C THR A 429 -21.36 -8.08 9.92
N VAL A 430 -20.73 -8.88 10.79
CA VAL A 430 -20.98 -10.31 10.97
C VAL A 430 -21.62 -10.51 12.35
N SER A 431 -22.81 -11.11 12.40
CA SER A 431 -23.55 -11.29 13.66
C SER A 431 -23.70 -12.77 14.00
N TYR A 432 -23.01 -13.22 15.03
CA TYR A 432 -23.24 -14.53 15.64
C TYR A 432 -24.38 -14.42 16.66
N ILE A 433 -25.43 -15.23 16.48
CA ILE A 433 -26.62 -15.25 17.34
C ILE A 433 -26.55 -16.42 18.30
N TYR A 434 -26.89 -16.16 19.56
CA TYR A 434 -26.81 -17.12 20.66
C TYR A 434 -28.14 -17.26 21.40
N GLU A 435 -28.34 -18.45 21.94
CA GLU A 435 -29.39 -18.80 22.89
C GLU A 435 -28.76 -19.19 24.23
N LYS A 436 -29.49 -19.05 25.33
CA LYS A 436 -29.00 -19.56 26.62
C LYS A 436 -28.98 -21.09 26.62
N THR A 437 -27.94 -21.66 27.22
CA THR A 437 -27.86 -23.10 27.53
C THR A 437 -29.03 -23.54 28.41
N ASP A 438 -29.53 -24.76 28.20
CA ASP A 438 -30.42 -25.40 29.17
C ASP A 438 -29.70 -25.58 30.52
N ALA A 439 -30.42 -25.30 31.61
CA ALA A 439 -29.90 -25.49 32.95
C ALA A 439 -30.18 -26.90 33.47
N GLN A 440 -29.44 -27.31 34.49
CA GLN A 440 -29.77 -28.52 35.22
C GLN A 440 -31.05 -28.30 36.07
N PRO A 441 -31.87 -29.35 36.25
CA PRO A 441 -33.19 -29.21 36.86
C PRO A 441 -33.12 -28.85 38.34
N VAL A 442 -34.16 -28.16 38.81
CA VAL A 442 -34.43 -27.95 40.24
C VAL A 442 -35.43 -29.00 40.70
N THR A 443 -35.04 -29.84 41.66
CA THR A 443 -35.88 -30.89 42.24
C THR A 443 -36.48 -30.39 43.55
N VAL A 444 -37.80 -30.16 43.57
CA VAL A 444 -38.54 -29.74 44.75
C VAL A 444 -39.12 -30.96 45.46
N ARG A 445 -38.69 -31.19 46.70
CA ARG A 445 -39.02 -32.35 47.52
C ARG A 445 -39.89 -31.97 48.70
N TYR A 446 -40.73 -32.91 49.13
CA TYR A 446 -41.74 -32.69 50.18
C TYR A 446 -41.57 -33.80 51.22
N LEU A 447 -40.87 -33.50 52.32
CA LEU A 447 -40.40 -34.50 53.28
C LEU A 447 -40.95 -34.26 54.69
N ASP A 448 -41.04 -35.30 55.51
CA ASP A 448 -41.19 -35.14 56.96
C ASP A 448 -39.85 -34.81 57.66
N LYS A 449 -39.90 -34.58 58.98
CA LYS A 449 -38.73 -34.32 59.83
C LYS A 449 -37.74 -35.50 59.91
N ASP A 450 -38.13 -36.71 59.50
CA ASP A 450 -37.29 -37.91 59.45
C ASP A 450 -36.71 -38.16 58.03
N GLY A 451 -37.13 -37.37 57.03
CA GLY A 451 -36.64 -37.42 55.65
C GLY A 451 -37.48 -38.28 54.68
N ASN A 452 -38.63 -38.80 55.10
CA ASN A 452 -39.51 -39.63 54.26
C ASN A 452 -40.29 -38.77 53.24
N GLY A 453 -40.46 -39.27 52.02
CA GLY A 453 -41.19 -38.56 50.96
C GLY A 453 -42.72 -38.60 51.16
N LEU A 454 -43.33 -37.43 51.35
CA LEU A 454 -44.77 -37.27 51.58
C LEU A 454 -45.58 -37.03 50.30
N ALA A 455 -44.95 -36.49 49.26
CA ALA A 455 -45.55 -36.26 47.95
C ALA A 455 -44.51 -36.48 46.83
N LYS A 456 -44.97 -36.72 45.61
CA LYS A 456 -44.08 -36.83 44.44
C LYS A 456 -43.30 -35.53 44.23
N ASP A 457 -41.99 -35.64 44.08
CA ASP A 457 -41.08 -34.53 43.80
C ASP A 457 -41.51 -33.78 42.51
N THR A 458 -41.36 -32.45 42.52
CA THR A 458 -41.64 -31.59 41.36
C THR A 458 -40.32 -31.23 40.68
N ILE A 459 -40.22 -31.46 39.37
CA ILE A 459 -39.05 -31.07 38.58
C ILE A 459 -39.35 -29.74 37.88
N LEU A 460 -38.48 -28.74 38.07
CA LEU A 460 -38.48 -27.50 37.31
C LEU A 460 -37.32 -27.51 36.31
N THR A 461 -37.56 -26.97 35.12
CA THR A 461 -36.59 -26.82 34.03
C THR A 461 -36.63 -25.39 33.49
N GLY A 462 -35.49 -24.88 33.03
CA GLY A 462 -35.35 -23.53 32.46
C GLY A 462 -33.95 -23.33 31.89
N LYS A 463 -33.65 -22.12 31.42
CA LYS A 463 -32.33 -21.70 30.92
C LYS A 463 -31.45 -21.16 32.04
N ILE A 464 -30.12 -21.20 31.88
CA ILE A 464 -29.19 -20.72 32.92
C ILE A 464 -29.45 -19.24 33.26
N GLY A 465 -29.52 -18.95 34.56
CA GLY A 465 -29.80 -17.61 35.10
C GLY A 465 -31.27 -17.16 34.99
N GLU A 466 -32.18 -17.97 34.47
CA GLU A 466 -33.62 -17.72 34.64
C GLU A 466 -34.02 -17.92 36.09
N LYS A 467 -35.06 -17.19 36.53
CA LYS A 467 -35.56 -17.26 37.91
C LYS A 467 -36.60 -18.36 38.05
N TYR A 468 -36.47 -19.19 39.07
CA TYR A 468 -37.53 -20.10 39.50
C TYR A 468 -38.16 -19.64 40.81
N THR A 469 -39.41 -20.05 41.00
CA THR A 469 -40.11 -20.04 42.28
C THR A 469 -40.85 -21.36 42.40
N CYS A 470 -40.89 -21.90 43.60
CA CYS A 470 -41.76 -23.02 43.94
C CYS A 470 -42.58 -22.68 45.19
N GLU A 471 -43.61 -23.48 45.42
CA GLU A 471 -44.55 -23.31 46.54
C GLU A 471 -44.73 -24.66 47.25
N PRO A 472 -45.01 -24.65 48.57
CA PRO A 472 -45.31 -25.87 49.31
C PRO A 472 -46.61 -26.48 48.80
N LYS A 473 -46.67 -27.82 48.75
CA LYS A 473 -47.93 -28.54 48.52
C LYS A 473 -48.74 -28.58 49.82
N SER A 474 -50.07 -28.54 49.71
CA SER A 474 -50.96 -29.03 50.77
C SER A 474 -50.89 -30.56 50.79
N ILE A 475 -50.77 -31.17 51.96
CA ILE A 475 -50.65 -32.62 52.14
C ILE A 475 -51.51 -33.02 53.35
N ASP A 476 -52.50 -33.89 53.13
CA ASP A 476 -53.50 -34.19 54.16
C ASP A 476 -52.88 -34.84 55.40
N GLY A 477 -53.19 -34.28 56.58
CA GLY A 477 -52.60 -34.67 57.87
C GLY A 477 -51.26 -34.01 58.20
N TRP A 478 -50.69 -33.19 57.31
CA TRP A 478 -49.38 -32.54 57.49
C TRP A 478 -49.44 -31.02 57.37
N GLU A 479 -48.78 -30.32 58.28
CA GLU A 479 -48.56 -28.87 58.25
C GLU A 479 -47.11 -28.56 57.88
N LEU A 480 -46.87 -27.45 57.19
CA LEU A 480 -45.52 -27.04 56.79
C LEU A 480 -44.77 -26.51 58.01
N ALA A 481 -43.65 -27.12 58.37
CA ALA A 481 -42.83 -26.69 59.50
C ALA A 481 -41.94 -25.49 59.11
N GLU A 482 -41.36 -25.49 57.91
CA GLU A 482 -40.47 -24.42 57.44
C GLU A 482 -40.49 -24.29 55.90
N THR A 483 -40.32 -23.06 55.41
CA THR A 483 -40.07 -22.77 53.99
C THR A 483 -38.57 -22.62 53.78
N PRO A 484 -37.92 -23.40 52.89
CA PRO A 484 -36.49 -23.30 52.65
C PRO A 484 -36.13 -21.98 51.94
N ASP A 485 -34.99 -21.38 52.30
CA ASP A 485 -34.52 -20.12 51.71
C ASP A 485 -34.41 -20.18 50.18
N ASN A 486 -34.04 -21.34 49.63
CA ASN A 486 -33.91 -21.56 48.18
C ASN A 486 -35.23 -21.91 47.48
N ALA A 487 -36.40 -21.73 48.11
CA ALA A 487 -37.70 -21.82 47.44
C ALA A 487 -37.84 -20.87 46.23
N LYS A 488 -37.00 -19.82 46.18
CA LYS A 488 -36.85 -18.89 45.06
C LYS A 488 -35.36 -18.75 44.75
N GLY A 489 -35.00 -18.80 43.48
CA GLY A 489 -33.59 -18.76 43.06
C GLY A 489 -33.43 -18.58 41.56
N THR A 490 -32.24 -18.88 41.06
CA THR A 490 -31.94 -18.95 39.62
C THR A 490 -31.43 -20.33 39.23
N PHE A 491 -31.86 -20.80 38.08
CA PHE A 491 -31.36 -22.03 37.45
C PHE A 491 -29.85 -21.95 37.15
N SER A 492 -29.13 -23.06 37.35
CA SER A 492 -27.67 -23.16 37.22
C SER A 492 -27.21 -24.31 36.33
N ASP A 493 -25.92 -24.32 36.00
CA ASP A 493 -25.18 -25.45 35.41
C ASP A 493 -25.22 -26.73 36.27
N SER A 494 -25.50 -26.58 37.56
CA SER A 494 -25.52 -27.60 38.58
C SER A 494 -26.95 -27.89 39.03
N ALA A 495 -27.32 -29.16 39.19
CA ALA A 495 -28.67 -29.55 39.63
C ALA A 495 -28.93 -29.10 41.08
N GLN A 496 -30.10 -28.53 41.32
CA GLN A 496 -30.45 -27.95 42.62
C GLN A 496 -31.55 -28.77 43.30
N THR A 497 -31.58 -28.76 44.64
CA THR A 497 -32.66 -29.38 45.43
C THR A 497 -33.25 -28.36 46.38
N VAL A 498 -34.59 -28.26 46.38
CA VAL A 498 -35.37 -27.48 47.34
C VAL A 498 -36.17 -28.46 48.19
N THR A 499 -36.13 -28.35 49.52
CA THR A 499 -36.81 -29.29 50.42
C THR A 499 -37.78 -28.55 51.32
N TYR A 500 -39.08 -28.76 51.11
CA TYR A 500 -40.11 -28.38 52.07
C TYR A 500 -40.21 -29.45 53.15
N VAL A 501 -40.07 -29.04 54.42
CA VAL A 501 -40.14 -29.93 55.59
C VAL A 501 -41.48 -29.74 56.29
N TYR A 502 -42.16 -30.85 56.54
CA TYR A 502 -43.49 -30.91 57.14
C TYR A 502 -43.47 -31.61 58.49
N GLU A 503 -44.50 -31.37 59.30
CA GLU A 503 -44.81 -32.19 60.47
C GLU A 503 -46.28 -32.59 60.51
N LYS A 504 -46.59 -33.70 61.19
CA LYS A 504 -47.99 -34.13 61.34
C LYS A 504 -48.76 -33.07 62.11
N THR A 505 -49.94 -32.72 61.62
CA THR A 505 -50.88 -31.79 62.26
C THR A 505 -51.25 -32.24 63.68
N THR A 506 -51.47 -31.28 64.58
CA THR A 506 -52.06 -31.56 65.89
C THR A 506 -53.49 -32.09 65.74
N ALA A 507 -53.79 -33.20 66.42
CA ALA A 507 -55.13 -33.78 66.43
C ALA A 507 -56.09 -33.02 67.35
N GLN A 508 -57.39 -33.32 67.23
CA GLN A 508 -58.36 -32.93 68.24
C GLN A 508 -58.21 -33.79 69.50
N PRO A 509 -58.51 -33.25 70.68
CA PRO A 509 -58.33 -33.97 71.94
C PRO A 509 -59.29 -35.15 72.10
N VAL A 510 -58.82 -36.21 72.76
CA VAL A 510 -59.66 -37.33 73.21
C VAL A 510 -60.09 -37.06 74.64
N THR A 511 -61.41 -37.08 74.88
CA THR A 511 -62.00 -36.83 76.19
C THR A 511 -62.43 -38.14 76.84
N VAL A 512 -61.75 -38.55 77.90
CA VAL A 512 -62.05 -39.79 78.64
C VAL A 512 -62.93 -39.46 79.84
N ARG A 513 -64.16 -39.97 79.85
CA ARG A 513 -65.16 -39.75 80.91
C ARG A 513 -65.30 -40.96 81.81
N TYR A 514 -65.72 -40.70 83.05
CA TYR A 514 -65.89 -41.70 84.10
C TYR A 514 -67.30 -41.54 84.68
N LEU A 515 -68.22 -42.43 84.28
CA LEU A 515 -69.66 -42.24 84.44
C LEU A 515 -70.31 -43.38 85.23
N ASP A 516 -71.43 -43.12 85.91
CA ASP A 516 -72.33 -44.19 86.34
C ASP A 516 -73.25 -44.66 85.21
N LYS A 517 -74.08 -45.68 85.49
CA LYS A 517 -75.06 -46.24 84.55
C LYS A 517 -76.12 -45.25 84.08
N ASP A 518 -76.38 -44.23 84.89
CA ASP A 518 -77.41 -43.21 84.66
C ASP A 518 -76.82 -41.98 83.96
N GLY A 519 -75.51 -41.99 83.67
CA GLY A 519 -74.77 -40.98 82.90
C GLY A 519 -74.10 -39.89 83.75
N ASN A 520 -74.10 -39.98 85.08
CA ASN A 520 -73.54 -38.95 85.95
C ASN A 520 -72.01 -39.03 86.04
N GLU A 521 -71.33 -37.88 86.08
CA GLU A 521 -69.86 -37.79 86.23
C GLU A 521 -69.42 -38.25 87.64
N LEU A 522 -68.64 -39.34 87.69
CA LEU A 522 -68.05 -39.88 88.93
C LEU A 522 -66.63 -39.34 89.18
N ALA A 523 -65.89 -39.01 88.13
CA ALA A 523 -64.57 -38.40 88.22
C ALA A 523 -64.28 -37.54 86.97
N LYS A 524 -63.53 -36.45 87.18
CA LYS A 524 -63.20 -35.48 86.13
C LYS A 524 -62.65 -36.13 84.87
N ASP A 525 -63.13 -35.63 83.72
CA ASP A 525 -62.65 -36.00 82.39
C ASP A 525 -61.11 -35.91 82.31
N THR A 526 -60.49 -36.92 81.69
CA THR A 526 -59.06 -36.88 81.32
C THR A 526 -58.96 -36.46 79.86
N ILE A 527 -58.20 -35.41 79.56
CA ILE A 527 -57.94 -34.97 78.19
C ILE A 527 -56.61 -35.56 77.71
N LEU A 528 -56.64 -36.31 76.62
CA LEU A 528 -55.45 -36.77 75.90
C LEU A 528 -55.24 -35.89 74.66
N THR A 529 -53.99 -35.63 74.30
CA THR A 529 -53.59 -34.80 73.15
C THR A 529 -52.40 -35.42 72.42
N GLY A 530 -52.42 -35.41 71.08
CA GLY A 530 -51.35 -35.91 70.22
C GLY A 530 -51.43 -35.29 68.81
N LYS A 531 -50.66 -35.82 67.87
CA LYS A 531 -50.75 -35.51 66.44
C LYS A 531 -51.60 -36.56 65.70
N ILE A 532 -52.13 -36.21 64.53
CA ILE A 532 -53.06 -37.09 63.80
C ILE A 532 -52.37 -38.42 63.45
N GLY A 533 -53.05 -39.52 63.74
CA GLY A 533 -52.56 -40.89 63.53
C GLY A 533 -51.58 -41.40 64.59
N GLU A 534 -51.30 -40.66 65.66
CA GLU A 534 -50.64 -41.22 66.85
C GLU A 534 -51.64 -42.08 67.65
N GLU A 535 -51.17 -43.14 68.30
CA GLU A 535 -52.02 -43.97 69.17
C GLU A 535 -52.25 -43.30 70.53
N TYR A 536 -53.47 -43.41 71.04
CA TYR A 536 -53.79 -43.15 72.43
C TYR A 536 -54.21 -44.43 73.15
N THR A 537 -53.93 -44.49 74.44
CA THR A 537 -54.53 -45.43 75.38
C THR A 537 -55.08 -44.62 76.55
N SER A 538 -56.35 -44.86 76.89
CA SER A 538 -56.95 -44.41 78.14
C SER A 538 -56.96 -45.54 79.15
N GLU A 539 -57.05 -45.18 80.44
CA GLU A 539 -57.16 -46.13 81.54
C GLU A 539 -58.39 -45.82 82.42
N PRO A 540 -59.04 -46.85 82.99
CA PRO A 540 -60.08 -46.66 84.00
C PRO A 540 -59.47 -46.04 85.27
N LYS A 541 -60.28 -45.26 86.01
CA LYS A 541 -59.89 -44.74 87.32
C LYS A 541 -60.42 -45.69 88.40
N SER A 542 -59.63 -45.89 89.45
CA SER A 542 -60.16 -46.43 90.70
C SER A 542 -61.01 -45.34 91.36
N ILE A 543 -62.26 -45.67 91.71
CA ILE A 543 -63.25 -44.74 92.27
C ILE A 543 -63.91 -45.44 93.46
N ASP A 544 -63.78 -44.87 94.67
CA ASP A 544 -64.22 -45.52 95.91
C ASP A 544 -65.71 -45.86 95.92
N GLY A 545 -66.02 -47.13 96.20
CA GLY A 545 -67.39 -47.67 96.20
C GLY A 545 -67.97 -47.99 94.81
N TRP A 546 -67.16 -47.92 93.75
CA TRP A 546 -67.56 -48.20 92.37
C TRP A 546 -66.61 -49.18 91.68
N GLU A 547 -67.19 -50.20 91.04
CA GLU A 547 -66.51 -51.21 90.23
C GLU A 547 -66.79 -50.94 88.75
N LEU A 548 -65.77 -51.05 87.88
CA LEU A 548 -65.94 -50.86 86.44
C LEU A 548 -66.85 -51.96 85.87
N THR A 549 -67.84 -51.61 85.04
CA THR A 549 -68.70 -52.64 84.41
C THR A 549 -67.97 -53.36 83.28
N GLU A 550 -67.30 -52.61 82.42
CA GLU A 550 -66.51 -53.09 81.28
C GLU A 550 -65.53 -52.01 80.80
N THR A 551 -64.51 -52.41 80.04
CA THR A 551 -63.63 -51.46 79.34
C THR A 551 -64.24 -51.15 77.97
N PRO A 552 -64.44 -49.88 77.59
CA PRO A 552 -65.03 -49.54 76.30
C PRO A 552 -64.08 -49.90 75.14
N ASP A 553 -64.63 -50.33 74.00
CA ASP A 553 -63.84 -50.75 72.85
C ASP A 553 -62.87 -49.66 72.34
N ASN A 554 -63.26 -48.38 72.46
CA ASN A 554 -62.43 -47.23 72.09
C ASN A 554 -61.49 -46.73 73.20
N ALA A 555 -61.25 -47.52 74.25
CA ALA A 555 -60.20 -47.27 75.26
C ALA A 555 -58.79 -47.19 74.65
N LYS A 556 -58.61 -47.74 73.45
CA LYS A 556 -57.45 -47.52 72.59
C LYS A 556 -57.93 -47.10 71.21
N GLY A 557 -57.15 -46.27 70.55
CA GLY A 557 -57.44 -45.79 69.20
C GLY A 557 -56.34 -44.89 68.68
N THR A 558 -56.53 -44.31 67.51
CA THR A 558 -55.66 -43.25 66.98
C THR A 558 -56.33 -41.89 67.09
N PHE A 559 -55.53 -40.87 67.41
CA PHE A 559 -55.93 -39.47 67.41
C PHE A 559 -56.37 -39.02 66.01
N SER A 560 -57.56 -38.42 65.87
CA SER A 560 -58.11 -37.95 64.59
C SER A 560 -58.22 -36.42 64.49
N ASP A 561 -58.65 -35.95 63.31
CA ASP A 561 -59.06 -34.56 63.02
C ASP A 561 -60.30 -34.09 63.80
N SER A 562 -60.88 -34.96 64.62
CA SER A 562 -62.22 -34.91 65.17
C SER A 562 -62.19 -35.30 66.64
N ALA A 563 -62.87 -34.55 67.51
CA ALA A 563 -62.79 -34.78 68.95
C ALA A 563 -63.48 -36.10 69.34
N GLN A 564 -62.70 -37.05 69.86
CA GLN A 564 -63.17 -38.38 70.26
C GLN A 564 -63.54 -38.40 71.75
N VAL A 565 -64.50 -39.25 72.14
CA VAL A 565 -64.93 -39.40 73.54
C VAL A 565 -64.95 -40.88 73.92
N VAL A 566 -64.32 -41.20 75.06
CA VAL A 566 -64.25 -42.55 75.64
C VAL A 566 -65.05 -42.56 76.93
N HIS A 567 -65.96 -43.52 77.12
CA HIS A 567 -66.80 -43.61 78.33
C HIS A 567 -66.49 -44.88 79.12
N TYR A 568 -65.87 -44.73 80.29
CA TYR A 568 -65.80 -45.81 81.28
C TYR A 568 -67.05 -45.75 82.18
N VAL A 569 -67.81 -46.84 82.23
CA VAL A 569 -69.06 -46.94 83.02
C VAL A 569 -68.82 -47.79 84.26
N TYR A 570 -69.38 -47.37 85.40
CA TYR A 570 -69.16 -48.00 86.71
C TYR A 570 -70.48 -48.38 87.40
N LYS A 571 -70.40 -49.39 88.27
CA LYS A 571 -71.48 -49.94 89.09
C LYS A 571 -71.09 -49.90 90.56
N LYS A 572 -71.99 -49.38 91.40
CA LYS A 572 -71.81 -49.28 92.85
C LYS A 572 -71.72 -50.66 93.52
N THR A 573 -70.75 -50.85 94.42
CA THR A 573 -70.54 -52.09 95.20
C THR A 573 -71.11 -51.97 96.62
N THR A 574 -71.40 -53.11 97.26
CA THR A 574 -72.15 -53.18 98.53
C THR A 574 -71.59 -54.20 99.53
N SER A 575 -70.64 -53.77 100.37
CA SER A 575 -70.19 -54.50 101.57
C SER A 575 -69.39 -53.59 102.53
N GLY A 576 -69.20 -54.06 103.76
CA GLY A 576 -68.44 -53.45 104.87
C GLY A 576 -68.70 -54.26 106.16
N PRO A 577 -68.25 -53.84 107.35
CA PRO A 577 -67.36 -52.71 107.69
C PRO A 577 -66.07 -53.17 108.43
N ASP A 578 -65.03 -52.30 108.50
CA ASP A 578 -64.41 -51.85 109.78
C ASP A 578 -63.19 -50.92 109.56
N ASP A 579 -63.01 -50.01 110.52
CA ASP A 579 -61.82 -49.15 110.79
C ASP A 579 -61.09 -49.80 112.01
N PRO A 580 -59.81 -49.54 112.41
CA PRO A 580 -59.07 -48.32 112.08
C PRO A 580 -57.51 -48.39 112.01
N LYS A 581 -56.90 -47.18 111.90
CA LYS A 581 -55.53 -46.77 112.35
C LYS A 581 -54.33 -47.10 111.42
N LYS A 582 -53.29 -46.24 111.29
CA LYS A 582 -53.03 -44.88 111.87
C LYS A 582 -51.76 -44.19 111.29
N ASP A 583 -51.83 -42.87 111.12
CA ASP A 583 -50.73 -41.88 110.92
C ASP A 583 -49.79 -42.06 109.68
N THR A 584 -49.08 -41.04 109.14
CA THR A 584 -48.77 -39.68 109.65
C THR A 584 -48.69 -38.63 108.52
N VAL A 585 -48.91 -37.34 108.82
CA VAL A 585 -48.98 -36.21 107.85
C VAL A 585 -47.91 -35.14 108.12
N PRO A 586 -47.02 -34.85 107.14
CA PRO A 586 -46.88 -33.48 106.58
C PRO A 586 -46.56 -33.51 105.06
N LYS A 587 -46.34 -32.42 104.28
CA LYS A 587 -46.19 -30.97 104.58
C LYS A 587 -46.82 -30.09 103.46
N LYS A 588 -46.13 -29.07 102.91
CA LYS A 588 -46.62 -27.99 102.01
C LYS A 588 -45.49 -27.28 101.23
N GLN A 589 -45.89 -26.45 100.23
CA GLN A 589 -45.24 -25.29 99.52
C GLN A 589 -45.01 -25.52 98.01
N LYS A 590 -45.34 -24.65 97.02
CA LYS A 590 -46.01 -23.31 96.94
C LYS A 590 -45.24 -22.10 97.53
N PRO A 591 -45.11 -20.90 96.91
CA PRO A 591 -45.83 -20.26 95.76
C PRO A 591 -44.87 -20.01 94.53
N ALA A 592 -44.92 -19.01 93.60
CA ALA A 592 -45.69 -17.75 93.43
C ALA A 592 -45.71 -17.13 91.98
N ASN A 593 -46.66 -16.20 91.75
CA ASN A 593 -46.65 -14.90 91.00
C ASN A 593 -45.36 -14.38 90.28
N LYS A 594 -45.36 -13.49 89.26
CA LYS A 594 -46.31 -12.75 88.33
C LYS A 594 -45.44 -12.05 87.22
N LYS A 595 -45.83 -11.16 86.26
CA LYS A 595 -46.98 -10.29 85.83
C LYS A 595 -46.81 -10.10 84.27
N GLN A 596 -47.74 -9.73 83.35
CA GLN A 596 -48.64 -8.54 83.15
C GLN A 596 -47.89 -7.18 83.00
N THR A 597 -47.94 -6.37 81.92
CA THR A 597 -48.72 -6.37 80.64
C THR A 597 -48.10 -5.44 79.55
N SER A 598 -48.69 -5.47 78.34
CA SER A 598 -48.60 -4.54 77.18
C SER A 598 -49.23 -3.13 77.46
N PRO A 599 -49.50 -2.16 76.51
CA PRO A 599 -49.50 -2.23 75.00
C PRO A 599 -49.15 -0.96 74.13
N LYS A 600 -48.88 -1.20 72.81
CA LYS A 600 -49.22 -0.39 71.58
C LYS A 600 -48.76 1.10 71.48
N THR A 601 -48.80 1.86 70.35
CA THR A 601 -49.44 1.71 68.99
C THR A 601 -48.65 2.46 67.87
N ASN A 602 -49.05 2.28 66.60
CA ASN A 602 -48.42 2.76 65.35
C ASN A 602 -48.72 4.22 64.94
N THR A 603 -48.03 4.77 63.91
CA THR A 603 -48.63 5.47 62.74
C THR A 603 -47.62 5.67 61.56
N HIS A 604 -48.05 6.21 60.40
CA HIS A 604 -47.41 6.15 59.05
C HIS A 604 -46.88 7.50 58.50
N THR A 605 -46.35 7.48 57.23
CA THR A 605 -46.13 8.58 56.23
C THR A 605 -44.71 9.20 56.10
N SER A 606 -44.24 9.77 54.97
CA SER A 606 -44.52 9.60 53.51
C SER A 606 -43.51 10.36 52.61
N TRP A 607 -43.12 9.75 51.48
CA TRP A 607 -42.42 10.20 50.23
C TRP A 607 -42.05 11.68 49.94
N HIS A 608 -40.84 11.91 49.38
CA HIS A 608 -40.48 12.49 48.04
C HIS A 608 -38.91 12.42 47.85
N LEU A 609 -38.31 11.94 46.75
CA LEU A 609 -38.08 12.52 45.39
C LEU A 609 -37.16 13.78 45.38
N ILE A 610 -35.98 13.81 44.71
CA ILE A 610 -35.78 14.11 43.26
C ILE A 610 -34.32 13.84 42.74
N ILE A 611 -34.19 13.20 41.57
CA ILE A 611 -33.22 13.35 40.42
C ILE A 611 -31.67 13.17 40.57
N ASP A 612 -31.09 12.53 39.53
CA ASP A 612 -29.68 12.17 39.18
C ASP A 612 -29.04 13.25 38.24
N PRO A 613 -28.00 13.07 37.36
CA PRO A 613 -26.89 12.11 37.28
C PRO A 613 -25.48 12.74 37.07
N LYS A 614 -24.39 11.96 37.25
CA LYS A 614 -23.40 11.60 36.18
C LYS A 614 -22.12 10.92 36.67
N SER A 615 -21.50 10.19 35.74
CA SER A 615 -20.19 9.55 35.82
C SER A 615 -19.02 10.53 35.62
N ASP A 616 -17.82 10.14 36.05
CA ASP A 616 -16.57 10.67 35.53
C ASP A 616 -15.48 9.57 35.48
N ILE A 617 -14.56 9.64 34.51
CA ILE A 617 -13.56 8.59 34.23
C ILE A 617 -12.16 9.20 34.02
N THR A 618 -11.16 8.43 34.48
CA THR A 618 -9.70 8.60 34.44
C THR A 618 -9.09 9.62 33.47
N LYS A 619 -8.07 10.35 33.96
CA LYS A 619 -6.98 10.89 33.12
C LYS A 619 -5.61 10.54 33.71
N SER A 620 -4.78 9.88 32.91
CA SER A 620 -3.31 9.83 33.07
C SER A 620 -2.68 10.40 31.80
N VAL A 621 -1.46 10.94 31.90
CA VAL A 621 -0.84 11.76 30.84
C VAL A 621 0.52 11.20 30.45
N SER A 622 0.67 10.84 29.18
CA SER A 622 1.95 10.50 28.53
C SER A 622 2.49 11.71 27.73
N LYS A 623 3.80 11.75 27.48
CA LYS A 623 4.48 12.86 26.78
C LYS A 623 4.85 12.48 25.34
N LEU A 624 4.82 13.49 24.46
CA LEU A 624 5.33 13.46 23.09
C LEU A 624 6.88 13.50 23.06
N PRO A 625 7.52 12.84 22.08
CA PRO A 625 8.83 13.22 21.55
C PRO A 625 8.70 14.21 20.37
N THR A 626 9.82 14.83 19.98
CA THR A 626 9.90 15.89 18.95
C THR A 626 10.35 15.41 17.58
N THR A 627 10.10 16.21 16.55
CA THR A 627 10.57 16.04 15.16
C THR A 627 12.10 16.19 15.01
N GLY A 628 12.64 15.65 13.91
CA GLY A 628 14.02 15.88 13.46
C GLY A 628 14.35 15.14 12.16
N ASP A 629 14.75 15.88 11.12
CA ASP A 629 14.99 15.34 9.78
C ASP A 629 16.28 14.51 9.65
N LYS A 630 16.25 13.49 8.77
CA LYS A 630 17.46 12.93 8.14
C LYS A 630 17.22 12.53 6.69
N LEU A 631 17.57 13.44 5.77
CA LEU A 631 17.89 13.10 4.39
C LEU A 631 19.23 12.37 4.35
N LEU A 632 19.26 11.05 4.09
CA LEU A 632 20.40 10.28 3.54
C LEU A 632 20.07 8.78 3.46
N ASP A 633 19.47 8.31 2.35
CA ASP A 633 19.47 6.87 1.99
C ASP A 633 19.16 6.59 0.50
N THR A 634 18.56 7.54 -0.23
CA THR A 634 18.10 7.39 -1.63
C THR A 634 19.19 7.27 -2.72
N VAL A 635 20.44 7.00 -2.34
CA VAL A 635 21.61 6.99 -3.26
C VAL A 635 22.11 5.58 -3.60
N LEU A 636 21.75 4.55 -2.82
CA LEU A 636 22.33 3.21 -3.01
C LEU A 636 21.64 2.33 -4.07
N TYR A 637 20.34 2.53 -4.32
CA TYR A 637 19.56 1.64 -5.20
C TYR A 637 19.68 1.97 -6.70
N SER A 638 20.05 3.19 -7.06
CA SER A 638 20.18 3.63 -8.47
C SER A 638 21.35 2.98 -9.23
N PHE A 639 22.38 2.51 -8.54
CA PHE A 639 23.54 1.84 -9.16
C PHE A 639 23.34 0.35 -9.44
N GLY A 640 22.42 -0.33 -8.74
CA GLY A 640 22.19 -1.77 -8.89
C GLY A 640 21.62 -2.17 -10.26
N GLY A 641 20.59 -1.47 -10.73
CA GLY A 641 19.92 -1.76 -12.00
C GLY A 641 20.84 -1.58 -13.22
N LEU A 642 21.63 -0.50 -13.24
CA LEU A 642 22.53 -0.18 -14.35
C LEU A 642 23.60 -1.26 -14.56
N LEU A 643 24.14 -1.81 -13.46
CA LEU A 643 25.17 -2.86 -13.50
C LEU A 643 24.62 -4.18 -14.08
N LEU A 644 23.39 -4.57 -13.73
CA LEU A 644 22.75 -5.77 -14.24
C LEU A 644 22.46 -5.69 -15.75
N ILE A 645 22.03 -4.52 -16.25
CA ILE A 645 21.79 -4.29 -17.68
C ILE A 645 23.11 -4.40 -18.48
N ILE A 646 24.21 -3.85 -17.95
CA ILE A 646 25.54 -3.97 -18.57
C ILE A 646 26.01 -5.44 -18.63
N ILE A 647 25.81 -6.20 -17.55
CA ILE A 647 26.15 -7.63 -17.50
C ILE A 647 25.32 -8.44 -18.51
N ALA A 648 24.01 -8.18 -18.60
CA ALA A 648 23.14 -8.82 -19.59
C ALA A 648 23.59 -8.53 -21.03
N PHE A 649 23.93 -7.28 -21.34
CA PHE A 649 24.40 -6.88 -22.67
C PHE A 649 25.73 -7.53 -23.04
N LEU A 650 26.67 -7.64 -22.09
CA LEU A 650 27.94 -8.33 -22.28
C LEU A 650 27.77 -9.84 -22.50
N LEU A 651 26.88 -10.50 -21.76
CA LEU A 651 26.55 -11.92 -21.94
C LEU A 651 25.89 -12.19 -23.30
N PHE A 652 24.96 -11.32 -23.72
CA PHE A 652 24.30 -11.43 -25.03
C PHE A 652 25.29 -11.24 -26.19
N LYS A 653 26.22 -10.28 -26.06
CA LYS A 653 27.31 -10.04 -27.03
C LYS A 653 28.31 -11.21 -27.08
N LYS A 654 28.52 -11.93 -25.98
CA LYS A 654 29.38 -13.12 -25.91
C LYS A 654 28.74 -14.37 -26.53
N ARG A 655 27.40 -14.50 -26.51
CA ARG A 655 26.66 -15.57 -27.19
C ARG A 655 26.63 -15.46 -28.73
N ARG A 656 26.92 -14.29 -29.30
CA ARG A 656 27.02 -14.06 -30.77
C ARG A 656 28.44 -14.17 -31.34
N LYS A 657 29.37 -14.81 -30.62
CA LYS A 657 30.77 -15.05 -31.04
C LYS A 657 31.26 -16.49 -30.73
N LYS A 658 30.37 -17.45 -30.88
CA LYS A 658 30.66 -18.88 -31.06
C LYS A 658 29.83 -19.39 -32.22
#